data_AF-A0A3Q7EK65-F1
#
_entry.id   AF-A0A3Q7EK65-F1
#
_cell.length_a   1.000
_cell.length_b   1.000
_cell.length_c   1.000
_cell.angle_alpha   90.00
_cell.angle_beta   90.00
_cell.angle_gamma   90.00
#
_symmetry.space_group_name_H-M   'P 1'
#
loop_
_entity.id
_entity.type
_entity.pdbx_description
1 polymer ?
#
loop_
_entity_poly.entity_id
_entity_poly.type
_entity_poly.pdbx_seq_one_letter_code
_entity_poly.pdbx_strand_id
1 'polypeptide(L)'
;MRSAGRMGIHYMQKLHASNVPKELVEKGQNRVIEASLTLIRERAKLKGELVRALGGAVASTSLLGVPLGHNSSFLQGPAFAPPRIREAMWCGSTNSTTEEGKELDDPRILTDVGDVPVQELRDAGVDDDRLMSIISESVKLVMEENPLRPLVLGGDHSISYPVVRAVSEKLGGPIDILHLDAHPDIYHAFEGNKYSHASSFARIMEGGYARRLLQVGIRSINKEGREQGKRFGVEQYEMRTFSQDRQFLENLKLGEGVKGVYISVDVDCMDPAFAPGVSHIEPGGLSFRDVLNILHNLQADVVGADVVEFNPQRDTVDGMTAMVAAKLSAGSMGINYMQKLLTSNVPKEVVKRGQDRVVEASLTLIRERAKLKGELVRGLGGAVASTSLLGIPLGHNSSFLQGPAFAPPLIREAIWCGSTNSTTEEGKILDDQRVLTDVGDLPVQELRDTGIDDDRLMSTVSESVKLVMDENPLRPLVLGGDHSISYPVVRAVSEKLGGPVDILHLDAHPDIYDAFEGNKYSHASSFARIMEGGYARRLLQVGIRSINLEGREQGKRFGVEQYEMRTFSRDRQFLENLKLGEGVKGVYISVDVDCLDPAFAPGVSHFESGGLSFRDVLNILHNLQGDIVGADVVEYNPQRDTADGMTAMVAAKLVRELAAKMSK
;
A
#
# COMPACT_ATOMS: atom_id res chain seq x y z
N MET A 1 33.37 19.61 4.89
CA MET A 1 32.23 20.03 4.05
C MET A 1 30.96 19.50 4.71
N ARG A 2 29.90 20.31 4.84
CA ARG A 2 28.59 19.80 5.25
C ARG A 2 28.00 19.04 4.06
N SER A 3 27.52 17.82 4.25
CA SER A 3 26.77 17.12 3.21
C SER A 3 25.52 17.92 2.89
N ALA A 4 25.33 18.30 1.62
CA ALA A 4 24.04 18.82 1.18
C ALA A 4 22.96 17.77 1.51
N GLY A 5 21.84 18.22 2.07
CA GLY A 5 20.75 17.31 2.43
C GLY A 5 20.24 16.59 1.19
N ARG A 6 20.14 15.26 1.26
CA ARG A 6 19.47 14.47 0.22
C ARG A 6 18.00 14.87 0.21
N MET A 7 17.52 15.41 -0.91
CA MET A 7 16.08 15.61 -1.15
C MET A 7 15.46 14.28 -1.60
N GLY A 8 15.47 13.30 -0.70
CA GLY A 8 14.75 12.04 -0.86
C GLY A 8 13.72 11.91 0.24
N ILE A 9 12.50 11.49 -0.12
CA ILE A 9 11.36 11.36 0.81
C ILE A 9 11.60 10.14 1.70
N HIS A 10 12.41 10.33 2.74
CA HIS A 10 12.77 9.26 3.66
C HIS A 10 11.67 9.00 4.69
N TYR A 11 10.64 8.29 4.25
CA TYR A 11 9.95 7.37 5.16
C TYR A 11 10.90 6.19 5.47
N MET A 12 11.80 6.49 6.40
CA MET A 12 12.72 5.60 7.10
C MET A 12 12.98 6.31 8.43
N GLN A 13 12.17 6.01 9.45
CA GLN A 13 12.49 6.38 10.83
C GLN A 13 13.78 5.63 11.17
N LYS A 14 14.93 6.28 10.96
CA LYS A 14 16.24 5.70 11.27
C LYS A 14 16.17 5.22 12.70
N LEU A 15 16.37 3.92 12.89
CA LEU A 15 16.46 3.35 14.22
C LEU A 15 17.63 4.03 14.94
N HIS A 16 17.31 5.07 15.73
CA HIS A 16 18.21 5.74 16.65
C HIS A 16 18.42 4.85 17.90
N ALA A 17 18.74 3.59 17.60
CA ALA A 17 19.04 2.49 18.49
C ALA A 17 20.45 2.60 19.09
N SER A 18 20.98 3.82 19.28
CA SER A 18 22.31 4.04 19.88
C SER A 18 22.42 3.42 21.27
N ASN A 19 21.28 3.19 21.93
CA ASN A 19 21.16 2.61 23.26
C ASN A 19 20.47 1.22 23.25
N VAL A 20 20.08 0.67 22.09
CA VAL A 20 19.43 -0.65 21.98
C VAL A 20 20.42 -1.68 21.43
N PRO A 21 20.52 -2.91 22.00
CA PRO A 21 21.44 -3.93 21.50
C PRO A 21 21.20 -4.30 20.03
N LYS A 22 22.25 -4.33 19.21
CA LYS A 22 22.17 -4.71 17.79
C LYS A 22 21.54 -6.08 17.55
N GLU A 23 21.85 -7.04 18.41
CA GLU A 23 21.31 -8.41 18.35
C GLU A 23 19.79 -8.46 18.51
N LEU A 24 19.19 -7.54 19.29
CA LEU A 24 17.74 -7.42 19.42
C LEU A 24 17.12 -6.94 18.10
N VAL A 25 17.73 -5.93 17.48
CA VAL A 25 17.30 -5.38 16.19
C VAL A 25 17.40 -6.45 15.10
N GLU A 26 18.53 -7.15 15.00
CA GLU A 26 18.76 -8.22 14.02
C GLU A 26 17.78 -9.39 14.20
N LYS A 27 17.52 -9.81 15.44
CA LYS A 27 16.51 -10.84 15.74
C LYS A 27 15.09 -10.40 15.42
N GLY A 28 14.76 -9.12 15.61
CA GLY A 28 13.49 -8.56 15.18
C GLY A 28 13.35 -8.52 13.66
N GLN A 29 14.37 -8.04 12.95
CA GLN A 29 14.44 -8.05 11.48
C GLN A 29 14.20 -9.45 10.92
N ASN A 30 14.90 -10.46 11.43
CA ASN A 30 14.77 -11.84 10.94
C ASN A 30 13.33 -12.37 11.08
N ARG A 31 12.63 -12.05 12.17
CA ARG A 31 11.23 -12.44 12.39
C ARG A 31 10.25 -11.70 11.47
N VAL A 32 10.46 -10.40 11.25
CA VAL A 32 9.65 -9.63 10.28
C VAL A 32 9.86 -10.20 8.86
N ILE A 33 11.10 -10.46 8.46
CA ILE A 33 11.44 -11.08 7.16
C ILE A 33 10.75 -12.44 6.97
N GLU A 34 10.83 -13.31 7.99
CA GLU A 34 10.18 -14.63 7.95
C GLU A 34 8.66 -14.53 7.83
N ALA A 35 8.04 -13.59 8.55
CA ALA A 35 6.60 -13.32 8.46
C ALA A 35 6.21 -12.77 7.08
N SER A 36 6.97 -11.81 6.54
CA SER A 36 6.78 -11.25 5.19
C SER A 36 6.83 -12.33 4.11
N LEU A 37 7.86 -13.19 4.11
CA LEU A 37 7.98 -14.29 3.17
C LEU A 37 6.89 -15.35 3.36
N THR A 38 6.41 -15.55 4.59
CA THR A 38 5.31 -16.50 4.88
C THR A 38 3.97 -16.01 4.34
N LEU A 39 3.69 -14.70 4.39
CA LEU A 39 2.50 -14.10 3.78
C LEU A 39 2.48 -14.33 2.25
N ILE A 40 3.59 -14.05 1.57
CA ILE A 40 3.73 -14.33 0.13
C ILE A 40 3.56 -15.83 -0.16
N ARG A 41 4.22 -16.71 0.62
CA ARG A 41 4.15 -18.16 0.45
C ARG A 41 2.72 -18.69 0.52
N GLU A 42 1.97 -18.37 1.58
CA GLU A 42 0.63 -18.94 1.74
C GLU A 42 -0.40 -18.37 0.75
N ARG A 43 -0.18 -17.15 0.25
CA ARG A 43 -0.98 -16.58 -0.85
C ARG A 43 -0.66 -17.20 -2.20
N ALA A 44 0.63 -17.31 -2.57
CA ALA A 44 1.06 -18.04 -3.76
C ALA A 44 0.49 -19.47 -3.76
N LYS A 45 0.55 -20.14 -2.61
CA LYS A 45 0.04 -21.50 -2.42
C LYS A 45 -1.47 -21.61 -2.55
N LEU A 46 -2.25 -20.67 -1.99
CA LEU A 46 -3.68 -20.59 -2.27
C LEU A 46 -3.94 -20.41 -3.77
N LYS A 47 -3.31 -19.43 -4.44
CA LYS A 47 -3.55 -19.19 -5.87
C LYS A 47 -3.13 -20.41 -6.72
N GLY A 48 -2.01 -21.05 -6.42
CA GLY A 48 -1.56 -22.30 -7.06
C GLY A 48 -2.53 -23.46 -6.84
N GLU A 49 -3.04 -23.65 -5.62
CA GLU A 49 -4.08 -24.64 -5.30
C GLU A 49 -5.38 -24.38 -6.10
N LEU A 50 -5.81 -23.12 -6.26
CA LEU A 50 -6.98 -22.75 -7.08
C LEU A 50 -6.77 -23.09 -8.56
N VAL A 51 -5.64 -22.67 -9.15
CA VAL A 51 -5.36 -22.92 -10.58
C VAL A 51 -5.24 -24.42 -10.86
N ARG A 52 -4.57 -25.18 -9.99
CA ARG A 52 -4.47 -26.65 -10.11
C ARG A 52 -5.83 -27.34 -9.96
N ALA A 53 -6.73 -26.83 -9.12
CA ALA A 53 -8.07 -27.37 -8.94
C ALA A 53 -8.99 -27.12 -10.16
N LEU A 54 -8.84 -25.97 -10.84
CA LEU A 54 -9.54 -25.69 -12.10
C LEU A 54 -8.97 -26.50 -13.28
N GLY A 55 -7.66 -26.77 -13.27
CA GLY A 55 -6.97 -27.58 -14.27
C GLY A 55 -6.85 -26.91 -15.65
N GLY A 56 -6.14 -27.57 -16.56
CA GLY A 56 -5.92 -27.08 -17.93
C GLY A 56 -4.66 -26.23 -18.14
N ALA A 57 -3.87 -25.95 -17.09
CA ALA A 57 -2.61 -25.17 -17.08
C ALA A 57 -1.43 -26.04 -16.55
N VAL A 58 -0.15 -25.97 -16.97
CA VAL A 58 0.69 -25.19 -17.92
C VAL A 58 1.37 -23.87 -17.44
N ALA A 59 0.78 -22.69 -17.63
CA ALA A 59 1.24 -21.40 -17.05
C ALA A 59 0.04 -20.54 -16.57
N SER A 60 0.13 -19.81 -15.46
CA SER A 60 -0.88 -18.80 -15.06
C SER A 60 -0.17 -17.53 -14.58
N THR A 61 -0.62 -16.36 -14.99
CA THR A 61 0.01 -15.10 -14.58
C THR A 61 -0.32 -14.82 -13.12
N SER A 62 0.69 -14.46 -12.34
CA SER A 62 0.55 -14.11 -10.93
C SER A 62 1.16 -12.75 -10.65
N LEU A 63 0.30 -11.79 -10.31
CA LEU A 63 0.73 -10.47 -9.86
C LEU A 63 1.49 -10.61 -8.53
N LEU A 64 2.65 -9.95 -8.45
CA LEU A 64 3.41 -9.75 -7.22
C LEU A 64 3.87 -8.30 -7.22
N GLY A 65 3.32 -7.43 -6.38
CA GLY A 65 3.78 -6.04 -6.34
C GLY A 65 5.00 -5.86 -5.45
N VAL A 66 5.87 -4.92 -5.82
CA VAL A 66 7.06 -4.55 -5.05
C VAL A 66 7.07 -3.04 -4.87
N PRO A 67 6.31 -2.49 -3.88
CA PRO A 67 6.16 -1.05 -3.65
C PRO A 67 7.46 -0.40 -3.13
N LEU A 68 8.42 -0.19 -4.02
CA LEU A 68 9.78 0.29 -3.75
C LEU A 68 10.08 1.52 -4.62
N GLY A 69 10.26 2.70 -4.03
CA GLY A 69 10.60 3.93 -4.80
C GLY A 69 11.89 4.62 -4.36
N HIS A 70 12.65 4.05 -3.42
CA HIS A 70 13.77 4.78 -2.81
C HIS A 70 15.07 4.74 -3.61
N ASN A 71 15.12 3.96 -4.70
CA ASN A 71 16.25 3.87 -5.61
C ASN A 71 16.07 4.74 -6.88
N SER A 72 14.87 5.29 -7.09
CA SER A 72 14.61 6.37 -8.05
C SER A 72 15.53 7.57 -7.82
N SER A 73 16.03 8.15 -8.92
CA SER A 73 16.93 9.32 -8.91
C SER A 73 16.22 10.67 -8.73
N PHE A 74 14.89 10.73 -8.91
CA PHE A 74 14.14 11.99 -8.91
C PHE A 74 12.90 11.98 -8.01
N LEU A 75 11.91 11.13 -8.29
CA LEU A 75 10.67 11.01 -7.52
C LEU A 75 10.43 9.56 -7.10
N GLN A 76 9.90 9.36 -5.89
CA GLN A 76 9.75 8.03 -5.26
C GLN A 76 8.31 7.50 -5.35
N GLY A 77 7.43 8.23 -6.03
CA GLY A 77 6.01 7.90 -6.21
C GLY A 77 5.70 6.53 -6.82
N PRO A 78 6.58 5.86 -7.61
CA PRO A 78 6.35 4.47 -8.00
C PRO A 78 6.14 3.49 -6.84
N ALA A 79 6.59 3.82 -5.62
CA ALA A 79 6.24 3.04 -4.42
C ALA A 79 4.72 2.86 -4.22
N PHE A 80 3.89 3.75 -4.75
CA PHE A 80 2.42 3.68 -4.66
C PHE A 80 1.75 3.00 -5.87
N ALA A 81 2.52 2.53 -6.84
CA ALA A 81 2.00 2.02 -8.12
C ALA A 81 1.19 0.70 -8.02
N PRO A 82 1.60 -0.36 -7.28
CA PRO A 82 0.93 -1.65 -7.38
C PRO A 82 -0.56 -1.61 -7.00
N PRO A 83 -0.99 -0.96 -5.90
CA PRO A 83 -2.42 -0.83 -5.58
C PRO A 83 -3.22 -0.04 -6.63
N ARG A 84 -2.61 0.99 -7.24
CA ARG A 84 -3.25 1.83 -8.27
C ARG A 84 -3.42 1.08 -9.60
N ILE A 85 -2.46 0.24 -9.98
CA ILE A 85 -2.55 -0.65 -11.15
C ILE A 85 -3.68 -1.67 -10.97
N ARG A 86 -3.82 -2.26 -9.77
CA ARG A 86 -4.92 -3.19 -9.46
C ARG A 86 -6.30 -2.53 -9.55
N GLU A 87 -6.45 -1.33 -9.00
CA GLU A 87 -7.71 -0.59 -9.11
C GLU A 87 -8.10 -0.34 -10.58
N ALA A 88 -7.16 0.17 -11.38
CA ALA A 88 -7.37 0.42 -12.80
C ALA A 88 -7.70 -0.87 -13.60
N MET A 89 -7.10 -2.01 -13.23
CA MET A 89 -7.35 -3.31 -13.85
C MET A 89 -8.78 -3.83 -13.61
N TRP A 90 -9.38 -3.51 -12.46
CA TRP A 90 -10.73 -3.95 -12.07
C TRP A 90 -11.76 -2.81 -12.06
N CYS A 91 -11.46 -1.69 -12.73
CA CYS A 91 -12.34 -0.53 -12.73
C CYS A 91 -13.64 -0.79 -13.52
N GLY A 92 -14.74 -0.17 -13.07
CA GLY A 92 -16.06 -0.36 -13.66
C GLY A 92 -16.24 0.21 -15.08
N SER A 93 -15.24 0.94 -15.62
CA SER A 93 -15.22 1.39 -17.02
C SER A 93 -14.62 0.37 -17.98
N THR A 94 -13.96 -0.67 -17.48
CA THR A 94 -13.41 -1.77 -18.29
C THR A 94 -14.25 -3.04 -18.19
N ASN A 95 -14.06 -3.93 -19.16
CA ASN A 95 -14.49 -5.32 -19.08
C ASN A 95 -13.30 -6.21 -18.67
N SER A 96 -13.58 -7.44 -18.26
CA SER A 96 -12.56 -8.42 -17.86
C SER A 96 -11.82 -9.07 -19.04
N THR A 97 -11.84 -8.52 -20.27
CA THR A 97 -11.24 -9.17 -21.45
C THR A 97 -9.99 -8.46 -21.99
N THR A 98 -8.97 -9.26 -22.32
CA THR A 98 -7.79 -8.79 -23.05
C THR A 98 -8.11 -8.56 -24.54
N GLU A 99 -7.23 -7.86 -25.27
CA GLU A 99 -7.42 -7.66 -26.72
C GLU A 99 -7.38 -8.99 -27.52
N GLU A 100 -6.76 -10.03 -26.97
CA GLU A 100 -6.77 -11.40 -27.53
C GLU A 100 -7.99 -12.25 -27.10
N GLY A 101 -8.89 -11.70 -26.28
CA GLY A 101 -10.10 -12.40 -25.81
C GLY A 101 -9.89 -13.39 -24.66
N LYS A 102 -8.88 -13.18 -23.81
CA LYS A 102 -8.70 -13.93 -22.56
C LYS A 102 -9.48 -13.25 -21.44
N GLU A 103 -10.14 -14.04 -20.60
CA GLU A 103 -10.92 -13.61 -19.44
C GLU A 103 -10.00 -13.47 -18.22
N LEU A 104 -9.89 -12.26 -17.65
CA LEU A 104 -9.03 -11.95 -16.50
C LEU A 104 -9.59 -12.49 -15.17
N ASP A 105 -10.90 -12.71 -15.08
CA ASP A 105 -11.58 -13.26 -13.90
C ASP A 105 -11.41 -14.80 -13.78
N ASP A 106 -10.84 -15.46 -14.81
CA ASP A 106 -10.40 -16.85 -14.74
C ASP A 106 -9.01 -16.94 -14.06
N PRO A 107 -8.87 -17.60 -12.89
CA PRO A 107 -7.58 -17.76 -12.22
C PRO A 107 -6.52 -18.46 -13.08
N ARG A 108 -6.92 -19.22 -14.11
CA ARG A 108 -5.97 -19.85 -15.04
C ARG A 108 -5.25 -18.83 -15.93
N ILE A 109 -5.83 -17.65 -16.11
CA ILE A 109 -5.25 -16.52 -16.83
C ILE A 109 -4.50 -15.61 -15.85
N LEU A 110 -5.19 -15.12 -14.81
CA LEU A 110 -4.62 -14.13 -13.88
C LEU A 110 -4.96 -14.44 -12.40
N THR A 111 -3.97 -14.32 -11.54
CA THR A 111 -4.11 -14.35 -10.08
C THR A 111 -3.28 -13.24 -9.45
N ASP A 112 -3.53 -12.93 -8.17
CA ASP A 112 -2.80 -11.92 -7.41
C ASP A 112 -2.24 -12.50 -6.10
N VAL A 113 -0.91 -12.48 -5.97
CA VAL A 113 -0.16 -12.85 -4.75
C VAL A 113 0.13 -11.61 -3.88
N GLY A 114 -0.31 -10.43 -4.33
CA GLY A 114 -0.24 -9.10 -3.71
C GLY A 114 1.16 -8.58 -3.48
N ASP A 115 1.32 -7.74 -2.46
CA ASP A 115 2.53 -6.95 -2.32
C ASP A 115 3.57 -7.57 -1.37
N VAL A 116 4.83 -7.50 -1.79
CA VAL A 116 5.97 -7.62 -0.87
C VAL A 116 5.88 -6.44 0.09
N PRO A 117 5.89 -6.67 1.42
CA PRO A 117 5.78 -5.61 2.41
C PRO A 117 7.12 -4.85 2.55
N VAL A 118 7.49 -4.12 1.49
CA VAL A 118 8.78 -3.43 1.34
C VAL A 118 8.97 -2.42 2.48
N GLN A 119 7.90 -1.70 2.84
CA GLN A 119 8.01 -0.64 3.82
C GLN A 119 8.13 -1.18 5.26
N GLU A 120 7.45 -2.29 5.56
CA GLU A 120 7.61 -3.07 6.79
C GLU A 120 9.06 -3.48 7.03
N LEU A 121 9.72 -3.95 5.98
CA LEU A 121 11.10 -4.41 6.02
C LEU A 121 12.06 -3.24 6.25
N ARG A 122 11.86 -2.11 5.56
CA ARG A 122 12.66 -0.89 5.73
C ARG A 122 12.46 -0.27 7.12
N ASP A 123 11.25 -0.30 7.67
CA ASP A 123 10.93 0.15 9.04
C ASP A 123 11.52 -0.73 10.15
N ALA A 124 11.85 -1.98 9.82
CA ALA A 124 12.65 -2.86 10.67
C ALA A 124 14.17 -2.58 10.57
N GLY A 125 14.59 -1.69 9.66
CA GLY A 125 15.99 -1.35 9.41
C GLY A 125 16.73 -2.35 8.54
N VAL A 126 16.02 -3.12 7.70
CA VAL A 126 16.63 -4.02 6.72
C VAL A 126 17.34 -3.20 5.64
N ASP A 127 18.61 -3.51 5.37
CA ASP A 127 19.42 -2.88 4.33
C ASP A 127 19.05 -3.34 2.91
N ASP A 128 19.53 -2.62 1.89
CA ASP A 128 19.18 -2.87 0.50
C ASP A 128 19.68 -4.23 -0.02
N ASP A 129 20.86 -4.71 0.42
CA ASP A 129 21.39 -6.02 0.00
C ASP A 129 20.45 -7.15 0.45
N ARG A 130 19.93 -7.04 1.69
CA ARG A 130 18.94 -7.96 2.24
C ARG A 130 17.56 -7.77 1.61
N LEU A 131 17.10 -6.53 1.40
CA LEU A 131 15.81 -6.21 0.77
C LEU A 131 15.72 -6.78 -0.65
N MET A 132 16.76 -6.57 -1.47
CA MET A 132 16.86 -7.16 -2.82
C MET A 132 16.85 -8.69 -2.77
N SER A 133 17.46 -9.29 -1.74
CA SER A 133 17.41 -10.74 -1.53
C SER A 133 16.02 -11.23 -1.16
N ILE A 134 15.27 -10.50 -0.33
CA ILE A 134 13.89 -10.81 0.03
C ILE A 134 12.96 -10.70 -1.19
N ILE A 135 13.13 -9.68 -2.04
CA ILE A 135 12.39 -9.56 -3.31
C ILE A 135 12.66 -10.79 -4.20
N SER A 136 13.91 -11.22 -4.33
CA SER A 136 14.24 -12.45 -5.08
C SER A 136 13.58 -13.70 -4.50
N GLU A 137 13.56 -13.88 -3.19
CA GLU A 137 12.90 -15.04 -2.56
C GLU A 137 11.37 -14.98 -2.71
N SER A 138 10.75 -13.80 -2.62
CA SER A 138 9.32 -13.62 -2.91
C SER A 138 8.93 -14.05 -4.32
N VAL A 139 9.76 -13.72 -5.33
CA VAL A 139 9.56 -14.19 -6.71
C VAL A 139 9.71 -15.71 -6.82
N LYS A 140 10.70 -16.32 -6.14
CA LYS A 140 10.88 -17.78 -6.11
C LYS A 140 9.69 -18.49 -5.46
N LEU A 141 9.08 -17.92 -4.42
CA LEU A 141 7.88 -18.47 -3.78
C LEU A 141 6.66 -18.50 -4.73
N VAL A 142 6.52 -17.51 -5.62
CA VAL A 142 5.51 -17.56 -6.70
C VAL A 142 5.82 -18.70 -7.67
N MET A 143 7.08 -18.79 -8.13
CA MET A 143 7.52 -19.82 -9.09
C MET A 143 7.55 -21.26 -8.53
N GLU A 144 7.47 -21.44 -7.21
CA GLU A 144 7.34 -22.77 -6.57
C GLU A 144 5.96 -23.37 -6.76
N GLU A 145 4.95 -22.52 -6.91
CA GLU A 145 3.56 -22.92 -6.99
C GLU A 145 3.14 -23.14 -8.46
N ASN A 146 3.60 -24.24 -9.06
CA ASN A 146 3.23 -24.59 -10.43
C ASN A 146 1.69 -24.58 -10.62
N PRO A 147 1.13 -23.90 -11.65
CA PRO A 147 1.80 -23.35 -12.84
C PRO A 147 2.03 -21.82 -12.82
N LEU A 148 2.10 -21.19 -11.64
CA LEU A 148 2.20 -19.73 -11.53
C LEU A 148 3.52 -19.18 -12.16
N ARG A 149 3.42 -18.07 -12.90
CA ARG A 149 4.53 -17.28 -13.46
C ARG A 149 4.43 -15.82 -12.97
N PRO A 150 5.53 -15.21 -12.50
CA PRO A 150 5.48 -13.88 -11.90
C PRO A 150 5.30 -12.78 -12.96
N LEU A 151 4.29 -11.94 -12.77
CA LEU A 151 4.21 -10.59 -13.33
C LEU A 151 4.38 -9.61 -12.17
N VAL A 152 5.52 -8.92 -12.13
CA VAL A 152 5.84 -8.05 -11.02
C VAL A 152 5.29 -6.65 -11.28
N LEU A 153 4.44 -6.17 -10.37
CA LEU A 153 3.95 -4.80 -10.42
C LEU A 153 4.96 -3.89 -9.72
N GLY A 154 5.41 -2.88 -10.46
CA GLY A 154 6.57 -2.11 -10.11
C GLY A 154 6.44 -1.27 -8.87
N GLY A 155 7.59 -0.99 -8.27
CA GLY A 155 7.93 0.38 -7.94
C GLY A 155 8.89 0.91 -9.01
N ASP A 156 10.02 1.44 -8.56
CA ASP A 156 11.11 1.91 -9.40
C ASP A 156 11.86 0.75 -10.10
N HIS A 157 12.58 1.08 -11.18
CA HIS A 157 13.24 0.10 -12.04
C HIS A 157 14.37 -0.70 -11.35
N SER A 158 14.72 -0.41 -10.08
CA SER A 158 15.71 -1.21 -9.35
C SER A 158 15.23 -2.63 -9.06
N ILE A 159 13.91 -2.87 -9.03
CA ILE A 159 13.34 -4.19 -8.71
C ILE A 159 13.60 -5.23 -9.80
N SER A 160 13.84 -4.83 -11.04
CA SER A 160 14.06 -5.78 -12.14
C SER A 160 15.33 -6.60 -11.92
N TYR A 161 16.33 -6.05 -11.23
CA TYR A 161 17.54 -6.80 -10.85
C TYR A 161 17.24 -8.05 -9.98
N PRO A 162 16.67 -7.93 -8.76
CA PRO A 162 16.37 -9.09 -7.94
C PRO A 162 15.31 -10.02 -8.55
N VAL A 163 14.39 -9.51 -9.37
CA VAL A 163 13.36 -10.34 -10.04
C VAL A 163 13.99 -11.19 -11.14
N VAL A 164 14.76 -10.59 -12.07
CA VAL A 164 15.46 -11.32 -13.14
C VAL A 164 16.46 -12.33 -12.57
N ARG A 165 17.19 -11.95 -11.51
CA ARG A 165 18.05 -12.87 -10.74
C ARG A 165 17.26 -14.10 -10.28
N ALA A 166 16.12 -13.90 -9.63
CA ALA A 166 15.30 -14.99 -9.10
C ALA A 166 14.77 -15.92 -10.20
N VAL A 167 14.28 -15.36 -11.32
CA VAL A 167 13.79 -16.13 -12.47
C VAL A 167 14.92 -16.97 -13.08
N SER A 168 16.08 -16.37 -13.34
CA SER A 168 17.25 -17.07 -13.90
C SER A 168 17.78 -18.17 -12.97
N GLU A 169 17.89 -17.90 -11.66
CA GLU A 169 18.30 -18.88 -10.65
C GLU A 169 17.30 -20.05 -10.57
N LYS A 170 15.99 -19.78 -10.53
CA LYS A 170 14.95 -20.80 -10.38
C LYS A 170 14.84 -21.71 -11.61
N LEU A 171 15.05 -21.17 -12.81
CA LEU A 171 15.10 -21.94 -14.06
C LEU A 171 16.47 -22.61 -14.30
N GLY A 172 17.49 -22.27 -13.51
CA GLY A 172 18.84 -22.85 -13.58
C GLY A 172 19.58 -22.47 -14.85
N GLY A 173 19.57 -21.19 -15.25
CA GLY A 173 20.33 -20.67 -16.38
C GLY A 173 19.90 -19.28 -16.84
N PRO A 174 20.64 -18.67 -17.78
CA PRO A 174 20.31 -17.35 -18.30
C PRO A 174 19.02 -17.36 -19.14
N ILE A 175 18.45 -16.17 -19.30
CA ILE A 175 17.27 -15.87 -20.15
C ILE A 175 17.62 -14.80 -21.20
N ASP A 176 16.77 -14.60 -22.19
CA ASP A 176 16.80 -13.37 -23.00
C ASP A 176 15.87 -12.32 -22.37
N ILE A 177 16.16 -11.03 -22.56
CA ILE A 177 15.34 -9.94 -22.05
C ILE A 177 14.92 -9.00 -23.18
N LEU A 178 13.61 -8.76 -23.28
CA LEU A 178 13.05 -7.58 -23.95
C LEU A 178 12.86 -6.49 -22.90
N HIS A 179 13.47 -5.33 -23.13
CA HIS A 179 13.43 -4.17 -22.26
C HIS A 179 12.82 -2.99 -23.03
N LEU A 180 11.69 -2.46 -22.57
CA LEU A 180 11.04 -1.29 -23.14
C LEU A 180 11.22 -0.12 -22.18
N ASP A 181 11.96 0.92 -22.57
CA ASP A 181 12.37 2.03 -21.68
C ASP A 181 12.86 3.25 -22.50
N ALA A 182 12.71 4.48 -21.99
CA ALA A 182 13.39 5.67 -22.50
C ALA A 182 14.91 5.67 -22.20
N HIS A 183 15.30 4.98 -21.14
CA HIS A 183 16.61 4.92 -20.51
C HIS A 183 17.27 3.53 -20.70
N PRO A 184 18.61 3.44 -20.70
CA PRO A 184 19.28 2.13 -20.76
C PRO A 184 19.48 1.43 -19.43
N ASP A 185 19.31 2.12 -18.29
CA ASP A 185 19.43 1.62 -16.91
C ASP A 185 20.66 0.73 -16.61
N ILE A 186 21.77 1.11 -17.26
CA ILE A 186 23.03 0.35 -17.31
C ILE A 186 24.24 1.12 -16.77
N TYR A 187 24.02 2.20 -16.01
CA TYR A 187 25.11 2.89 -15.29
C TYR A 187 25.81 1.91 -14.33
N HIS A 188 27.13 2.04 -14.14
CA HIS A 188 27.80 1.11 -13.22
C HIS A 188 27.39 1.36 -11.76
N ALA A 189 27.26 2.62 -11.32
CA ALA A 189 26.65 2.96 -10.02
C ALA A 189 26.19 4.42 -10.04
N PHE A 190 24.94 4.66 -10.44
CA PHE A 190 24.40 6.02 -10.51
C PHE A 190 24.38 6.68 -9.12
N GLU A 191 24.97 7.88 -9.01
CA GLU A 191 25.23 8.61 -7.75
C GLU A 191 25.89 7.78 -6.62
N GLY A 192 26.60 6.71 -6.97
CA GLY A 192 27.21 5.78 -6.02
C GLY A 192 26.25 4.75 -5.41
N ASN A 193 24.98 4.73 -5.82
CA ASN A 193 24.04 3.67 -5.47
C ASN A 193 24.11 2.53 -6.51
N LYS A 194 24.63 1.36 -6.10
CA LYS A 194 24.67 0.15 -6.95
C LYS A 194 23.28 -0.42 -7.30
N TYR A 195 22.26 -0.05 -6.51
CA TYR A 195 20.86 -0.42 -6.71
C TYR A 195 20.01 0.73 -7.22
N SER A 196 20.59 1.84 -7.69
CA SER A 196 19.79 2.86 -8.37
C SER A 196 19.00 2.23 -9.50
N HIS A 197 17.78 2.70 -9.73
CA HIS A 197 16.92 2.24 -10.82
C HIS A 197 17.69 2.23 -12.16
N ALA A 198 18.34 3.37 -12.47
CA ALA A 198 19.30 3.61 -13.55
C ALA A 198 20.54 2.68 -13.62
N SER A 199 20.67 1.67 -12.76
CA SER A 199 21.79 0.72 -12.72
C SER A 199 21.32 -0.76 -12.67
N SER A 200 20.02 -1.03 -12.76
CA SER A 200 19.44 -2.37 -12.66
C SER A 200 19.99 -3.35 -13.70
N PHE A 201 20.07 -2.95 -14.97
CA PHE A 201 20.58 -3.79 -16.07
C PHE A 201 22.09 -3.98 -16.01
N ALA A 202 22.84 -3.04 -15.43
CA ALA A 202 24.25 -3.29 -15.14
C ALA A 202 24.40 -4.45 -14.15
N ARG A 203 23.58 -4.51 -13.09
CA ARG A 203 23.58 -5.63 -12.13
C ARG A 203 23.14 -6.95 -12.76
N ILE A 204 22.14 -6.91 -13.66
CA ILE A 204 21.65 -8.09 -14.39
C ILE A 204 22.75 -8.69 -15.28
N MET A 205 23.43 -7.85 -16.08
CA MET A 205 24.48 -8.29 -17.00
C MET A 205 25.76 -8.71 -16.26
N GLU A 206 26.13 -8.01 -15.17
CA GLU A 206 27.27 -8.39 -14.32
C GLU A 206 27.07 -9.74 -13.63
N GLY A 207 25.83 -10.10 -13.28
CA GLY A 207 25.49 -11.40 -12.70
C GLY A 207 25.34 -12.55 -13.71
N GLY A 208 25.37 -12.27 -15.02
CA GLY A 208 25.22 -13.28 -16.07
C GLY A 208 23.82 -13.90 -16.17
N TYR A 209 22.80 -13.24 -15.62
CA TYR A 209 21.41 -13.72 -15.64
C TYR A 209 20.74 -13.59 -17.02
N ALA A 210 21.24 -12.68 -17.86
CA ALA A 210 20.78 -12.47 -19.22
C ALA A 210 21.85 -12.88 -20.25
N ARG A 211 21.41 -13.53 -21.34
CA ARG A 211 22.24 -13.80 -22.52
C ARG A 211 22.17 -12.64 -23.51
N ARG A 212 20.95 -12.25 -23.89
CA ARG A 212 20.67 -11.08 -24.73
C ARG A 212 19.83 -10.10 -23.93
N LEU A 213 20.18 -8.82 -24.04
CA LEU A 213 19.37 -7.70 -23.57
C LEU A 213 19.08 -6.82 -24.78
N LEU A 214 17.80 -6.75 -25.15
CA LEU A 214 17.32 -5.96 -26.27
C LEU A 214 16.49 -4.80 -25.72
N GLN A 215 17.00 -3.58 -25.86
CA GLN A 215 16.41 -2.36 -25.31
C GLN A 215 15.73 -1.55 -26.42
N VAL A 216 14.47 -1.15 -26.22
CA VAL A 216 13.65 -0.43 -27.21
C VAL A 216 12.98 0.77 -26.56
N GLY A 217 12.88 1.89 -27.28
CA GLY A 217 12.35 3.15 -26.74
C GLY A 217 13.43 4.16 -26.33
N ILE A 218 14.70 3.74 -26.40
CA ILE A 218 15.85 4.48 -25.89
C ILE A 218 15.95 5.86 -26.55
N ARG A 219 15.94 6.90 -25.72
CA ARG A 219 16.07 8.29 -26.14
C ARG A 219 16.88 9.16 -25.18
N SER A 220 16.98 8.76 -23.91
CA SER A 220 17.84 9.40 -22.91
C SER A 220 19.08 8.53 -22.63
N ILE A 221 20.11 8.65 -23.48
CA ILE A 221 21.33 7.83 -23.41
C ILE A 221 22.62 8.65 -23.59
N ASN A 222 23.48 8.63 -22.56
CA ASN A 222 24.77 9.32 -22.54
C ASN A 222 25.92 8.46 -23.10
N LYS A 223 27.17 8.93 -22.94
CA LYS A 223 28.37 8.18 -23.37
C LYS A 223 28.60 6.90 -22.55
N GLU A 224 28.42 6.94 -21.23
CA GLU A 224 28.61 5.77 -20.35
C GLU A 224 27.64 4.64 -20.72
N GLY A 225 26.34 4.94 -20.91
CA GLY A 225 25.34 3.95 -21.30
C GLY A 225 25.66 3.24 -22.62
N ARG A 226 26.32 3.94 -23.56
CA ARG A 226 26.81 3.35 -24.83
C ARG A 226 28.08 2.53 -24.66
N GLU A 227 28.96 2.91 -23.74
CA GLU A 227 30.18 2.16 -23.44
C GLU A 227 29.87 0.88 -22.65
N GLN A 228 28.94 0.96 -21.70
CA GLN A 228 28.38 -0.18 -20.98
C GLN A 228 27.56 -1.10 -21.92
N GLY A 229 26.72 -0.54 -22.79
CA GLY A 229 26.01 -1.31 -23.81
C GLY A 229 26.96 -2.12 -24.70
N LYS A 230 28.04 -1.51 -25.19
CA LYS A 230 29.12 -2.22 -25.93
C LYS A 230 29.85 -3.26 -25.09
N ARG A 231 30.14 -2.96 -23.81
CA ARG A 231 30.84 -3.87 -22.88
C ARG A 231 30.07 -5.16 -22.65
N PHE A 232 28.74 -5.07 -22.53
CA PHE A 232 27.87 -6.21 -22.24
C PHE A 232 27.21 -6.83 -23.49
N GLY A 233 27.40 -6.24 -24.69
CA GLY A 233 26.83 -6.76 -25.93
C GLY A 233 25.32 -6.49 -26.09
N VAL A 234 24.85 -5.36 -25.54
CA VAL A 234 23.44 -4.97 -25.50
C VAL A 234 22.96 -4.44 -26.86
N GLU A 235 21.76 -4.86 -27.28
CA GLU A 235 21.12 -4.45 -28.51
C GLU A 235 20.25 -3.20 -28.22
N GLN A 236 20.81 -2.00 -28.44
CA GLN A 236 20.19 -0.71 -28.05
C GLN A 236 19.47 -0.04 -29.25
N TYR A 237 18.14 -0.17 -29.31
CA TYR A 237 17.29 0.43 -30.35
C TYR A 237 16.81 1.82 -29.92
N GLU A 238 17.40 2.85 -30.52
CA GLU A 238 17.10 4.25 -30.21
C GLU A 238 15.89 4.77 -31.01
N MET A 239 15.04 5.61 -30.40
CA MET A 239 13.85 6.16 -31.07
C MET A 239 14.16 6.91 -32.38
N ARG A 240 15.37 7.48 -32.51
CA ARG A 240 15.85 8.15 -33.73
C ARG A 240 16.01 7.22 -34.95
N THR A 241 16.01 5.90 -34.78
CA THR A 241 16.01 4.90 -35.87
C THR A 241 14.74 4.04 -35.91
N PHE A 242 13.78 4.24 -35.00
CA PHE A 242 12.58 3.41 -34.88
C PHE A 242 11.81 3.21 -36.19
N SER A 243 11.74 4.22 -37.08
CA SER A 243 11.08 4.08 -38.39
C SER A 243 11.73 3.06 -39.34
N GLN A 244 13.01 2.74 -39.13
CA GLN A 244 13.75 1.70 -39.85
C GLN A 244 13.68 0.36 -39.10
N ASP A 245 13.77 0.42 -37.76
CA ASP A 245 13.83 -0.77 -36.90
C ASP A 245 12.45 -1.42 -36.67
N ARG A 246 11.35 -0.67 -36.83
CA ARG A 246 9.97 -1.09 -36.52
C ARG A 246 9.61 -2.46 -37.08
N GLN A 247 9.92 -2.74 -38.36
CA GLN A 247 9.57 -4.02 -38.97
C GLN A 247 10.26 -5.21 -38.28
N PHE A 248 11.48 -5.03 -37.79
CA PHE A 248 12.20 -6.04 -37.02
C PHE A 248 11.64 -6.16 -35.60
N LEU A 249 11.38 -5.03 -34.93
CA LEU A 249 10.85 -4.97 -33.57
C LEU A 249 9.43 -5.55 -33.45
N GLU A 250 8.58 -5.35 -34.46
CA GLU A 250 7.24 -5.95 -34.56
C GLU A 250 7.27 -7.44 -35.03
N ASN A 251 8.45 -8.07 -35.14
CA ASN A 251 8.60 -9.48 -35.56
C ASN A 251 9.68 -10.23 -34.72
N LEU A 252 9.89 -9.81 -33.47
CA LEU A 252 10.95 -10.35 -32.60
C LEU A 252 10.76 -11.85 -32.29
N LYS A 253 11.89 -12.55 -32.22
CA LYS A 253 12.00 -13.92 -31.70
C LYS A 253 13.11 -13.99 -30.67
N LEU A 254 12.78 -14.42 -29.46
CA LEU A 254 13.70 -14.47 -28.31
C LEU A 254 13.54 -15.80 -27.57
N GLY A 255 14.54 -16.18 -26.77
CA GLY A 255 14.48 -17.35 -25.89
C GLY A 255 15.05 -18.65 -26.48
N GLU A 256 15.31 -18.73 -27.79
CA GLU A 256 15.89 -19.94 -28.39
C GLU A 256 17.28 -20.23 -27.82
N GLY A 257 17.47 -21.41 -27.24
CA GLY A 257 18.74 -21.84 -26.62
C GLY A 257 19.00 -21.31 -25.21
N VAL A 258 18.02 -20.67 -24.56
CA VAL A 258 18.07 -20.23 -23.15
C VAL A 258 16.82 -20.71 -22.39
N LYS A 259 16.66 -20.31 -21.11
CA LYS A 259 15.59 -20.80 -20.25
C LYS A 259 14.20 -20.19 -20.49
N GLY A 260 14.13 -19.15 -21.31
CA GLY A 260 12.91 -18.40 -21.61
C GLY A 260 13.23 -16.95 -21.90
N VAL A 261 12.17 -16.12 -21.91
CA VAL A 261 12.25 -14.66 -22.10
C VAL A 261 11.64 -13.96 -20.91
N TYR A 262 12.31 -12.90 -20.46
CA TYR A 262 11.75 -11.92 -19.53
C TYR A 262 11.37 -10.65 -20.28
N ILE A 263 10.26 -10.03 -19.91
CA ILE A 263 9.84 -8.75 -20.47
C ILE A 263 9.86 -7.72 -19.34
N SER A 264 10.61 -6.65 -19.51
CA SER A 264 10.63 -5.54 -18.58
C SER A 264 10.11 -4.29 -19.28
N VAL A 265 9.12 -3.64 -18.69
CA VAL A 265 8.44 -2.48 -19.29
C VAL A 265 8.48 -1.32 -18.30
N ASP A 266 9.42 -0.41 -18.54
CA ASP A 266 9.30 0.94 -18.01
C ASP A 266 8.08 1.61 -18.68
N VAL A 267 7.22 2.21 -17.88
CA VAL A 267 6.06 2.95 -18.40
C VAL A 267 6.51 4.20 -19.17
N ASP A 268 7.72 4.72 -18.92
CA ASP A 268 8.31 5.83 -19.68
C ASP A 268 8.81 5.43 -21.09
N CYS A 269 8.80 4.15 -21.47
CA CYS A 269 9.08 3.73 -22.84
C CYS A 269 8.13 4.40 -23.85
N MET A 270 6.92 4.74 -23.39
CA MET A 270 5.91 5.47 -24.13
C MET A 270 6.16 6.98 -24.10
N ASP A 271 5.66 7.69 -25.10
CA ASP A 271 5.66 9.14 -25.07
C ASP A 271 4.81 9.66 -23.89
N PRO A 272 5.22 10.73 -23.19
CA PRO A 272 4.44 11.34 -22.11
C PRO A 272 3.03 11.81 -22.52
N ALA A 273 2.71 11.92 -23.81
CA ALA A 273 1.34 12.10 -24.30
C ALA A 273 0.42 10.89 -24.05
N PHE A 274 0.99 9.70 -23.83
CA PHE A 274 0.28 8.46 -23.46
C PHE A 274 0.50 8.07 -22.01
N ALA A 275 1.68 8.35 -21.45
CA ALA A 275 2.06 8.00 -20.09
C ALA A 275 2.65 9.21 -19.32
N PRO A 276 1.84 10.22 -18.96
CA PRO A 276 2.32 11.38 -18.21
C PRO A 276 2.72 11.06 -16.76
N GLY A 277 2.12 10.02 -16.18
CA GLY A 277 2.33 9.54 -14.82
C GLY A 277 3.64 8.76 -14.66
N VAL A 278 4.75 9.41 -14.95
CA VAL A 278 6.11 8.87 -14.76
C VAL A 278 6.98 9.88 -14.04
N SER A 279 8.05 9.40 -13.40
CA SER A 279 9.04 10.26 -12.76
C SER A 279 9.84 11.07 -13.80
N HIS A 280 10.20 10.44 -14.92
CA HIS A 280 11.13 10.99 -15.91
C HIS A 280 10.40 11.27 -17.24
N ILE A 281 10.01 12.53 -17.47
CA ILE A 281 9.26 12.94 -18.66
C ILE A 281 10.22 13.15 -19.84
N GLU A 282 10.31 12.17 -20.73
CA GLU A 282 11.16 12.19 -21.93
C GLU A 282 10.33 12.21 -23.23
N PRO A 283 10.16 13.34 -23.94
CA PRO A 283 9.40 13.39 -25.19
C PRO A 283 10.01 12.59 -26.35
N GLY A 284 9.19 12.18 -27.31
CA GLY A 284 9.60 11.40 -28.49
C GLY A 284 9.61 9.88 -28.26
N GLY A 285 8.73 9.38 -27.38
CA GLY A 285 8.61 7.97 -27.03
C GLY A 285 7.72 7.14 -27.96
N LEU A 286 7.48 5.88 -27.60
CA LEU A 286 6.59 4.97 -28.32
C LEU A 286 5.12 5.38 -28.13
N SER A 287 4.22 5.08 -29.09
CA SER A 287 2.80 5.06 -28.76
C SER A 287 2.43 3.77 -28.02
N PHE A 288 1.34 3.81 -27.25
CA PHE A 288 0.78 2.60 -26.62
C PHE A 288 0.54 1.45 -27.63
N ARG A 289 0.19 1.80 -28.88
CA ARG A 289 -0.02 0.81 -29.94
C ARG A 289 1.28 0.19 -30.46
N ASP A 290 2.36 0.97 -30.51
CA ASP A 290 3.68 0.45 -30.89
C ASP A 290 4.19 -0.58 -29.86
N VAL A 291 4.02 -0.27 -28.57
CA VAL A 291 4.33 -1.20 -27.46
C VAL A 291 3.53 -2.49 -27.60
N LEU A 292 2.20 -2.42 -27.74
CA LEU A 292 1.38 -3.62 -27.88
C LEU A 292 1.65 -4.40 -29.18
N ASN A 293 2.02 -3.74 -30.28
CA ASN A 293 2.40 -4.45 -31.51
C ASN A 293 3.68 -5.28 -31.32
N ILE A 294 4.68 -4.75 -30.61
CA ILE A 294 5.90 -5.48 -30.25
C ILE A 294 5.55 -6.68 -29.37
N LEU A 295 4.71 -6.47 -28.34
CA LEU A 295 4.35 -7.50 -27.36
C LEU A 295 3.48 -8.63 -27.96
N HIS A 296 2.45 -8.29 -28.75
CA HIS A 296 1.56 -9.29 -29.36
C HIS A 296 2.27 -10.14 -30.42
N ASN A 297 3.26 -9.58 -31.14
CA ASN A 297 3.97 -10.30 -32.19
C ASN A 297 5.24 -11.03 -31.71
N LEU A 298 5.65 -10.84 -30.45
CA LEU A 298 6.83 -11.45 -29.87
C LEU A 298 6.70 -12.98 -29.79
N GLN A 299 7.58 -13.70 -30.48
CA GLN A 299 7.64 -15.16 -30.43
C GLN A 299 8.61 -15.59 -29.33
N ALA A 300 8.06 -15.95 -28.15
CA ALA A 300 8.82 -16.24 -26.94
C ALA A 300 8.07 -17.19 -25.99
N ASP A 301 8.82 -17.92 -25.15
CA ASP A 301 8.28 -18.49 -23.89
C ASP A 301 8.54 -17.48 -22.76
N VAL A 302 7.52 -16.67 -22.44
CA VAL A 302 7.61 -15.59 -21.45
C VAL A 302 7.53 -16.16 -20.04
N VAL A 303 8.68 -16.26 -19.36
CA VAL A 303 8.80 -16.93 -18.04
C VAL A 303 8.55 -16.00 -16.85
N GLY A 304 8.53 -14.69 -17.09
CA GLY A 304 8.14 -13.65 -16.14
C GLY A 304 8.19 -12.27 -16.81
N ALA A 305 7.63 -11.27 -16.14
CA ALA A 305 7.74 -9.88 -16.58
C ALA A 305 7.65 -8.89 -15.41
N ASP A 306 7.95 -7.62 -15.67
CA ASP A 306 7.60 -6.49 -14.81
C ASP A 306 7.02 -5.31 -15.60
N VAL A 307 6.25 -4.47 -14.90
CA VAL A 307 5.76 -3.15 -15.37
C VAL A 307 6.09 -2.14 -14.28
N VAL A 308 7.02 -1.21 -14.56
CA VAL A 308 7.69 -0.36 -13.56
C VAL A 308 7.55 1.14 -13.83
N GLU A 309 7.96 1.97 -12.86
CA GLU A 309 8.09 3.44 -12.95
C GLU A 309 6.80 4.25 -13.24
N PHE A 310 5.64 3.59 -13.32
CA PHE A 310 4.36 4.28 -13.15
C PHE A 310 4.36 5.03 -11.81
N ASN A 311 4.18 6.34 -11.86
CA ASN A 311 4.19 7.24 -10.71
C ASN A 311 2.79 7.86 -10.54
N PRO A 312 1.95 7.35 -9.62
CA PRO A 312 0.59 7.87 -9.40
C PRO A 312 0.54 9.34 -8.98
N GLN A 313 1.57 9.86 -8.30
CA GLN A 313 1.66 11.27 -7.90
C GLN A 313 1.92 12.22 -9.09
N ARG A 314 2.19 11.65 -10.28
CA ARG A 314 2.44 12.37 -11.54
C ARG A 314 1.36 12.14 -12.58
N ASP A 315 0.42 11.24 -12.30
CA ASP A 315 -0.64 10.89 -13.23
C ASP A 315 -1.69 12.02 -13.36
N THR A 316 -2.54 11.91 -14.37
CA THR A 316 -3.71 12.77 -14.50
C THR A 316 -4.73 12.46 -13.38
N VAL A 317 -5.60 13.44 -13.09
CA VAL A 317 -6.64 13.32 -12.04
C VAL A 317 -7.61 12.15 -12.31
N ASP A 318 -7.77 11.74 -13.57
CA ASP A 318 -8.58 10.59 -13.99
C ASP A 318 -7.80 9.26 -14.09
N GLY A 319 -6.51 9.24 -13.74
CA GLY A 319 -5.70 8.01 -13.67
C GLY A 319 -5.34 7.41 -15.03
N MET A 320 -5.06 8.24 -16.05
CA MET A 320 -4.78 7.79 -17.41
C MET A 320 -3.61 6.80 -17.48
N THR A 321 -2.53 7.06 -16.74
CA THR A 321 -1.33 6.21 -16.74
C THR A 321 -1.55 4.94 -15.91
N ALA A 322 -2.38 5.00 -14.86
CA ALA A 322 -2.85 3.79 -14.16
C ALA A 322 -3.57 2.83 -15.12
N MET A 323 -4.44 3.35 -15.99
CA MET A 323 -5.12 2.56 -17.04
C MET A 323 -4.14 1.98 -18.06
N VAL A 324 -3.12 2.74 -18.46
CA VAL A 324 -2.05 2.25 -19.34
C VAL A 324 -1.27 1.12 -18.69
N ALA A 325 -0.79 1.30 -17.45
CA ALA A 325 -0.04 0.28 -16.72
C ALA A 325 -0.88 -0.98 -16.42
N ALA A 326 -2.17 -0.82 -16.13
CA ALA A 326 -3.11 -1.94 -15.99
C ALA A 326 -3.32 -2.69 -17.31
N LYS A 327 -3.47 -1.98 -18.44
CA LYS A 327 -3.64 -2.60 -19.77
C LYS A 327 -2.35 -3.28 -20.26
N LEU A 328 -1.17 -2.75 -19.92
CA LEU A 328 0.10 -3.46 -20.10
C LEU A 328 0.14 -4.74 -19.26
N SER A 329 -0.18 -4.65 -17.97
CA SER A 329 -0.17 -5.80 -17.05
C SER A 329 -1.13 -6.91 -17.51
N ALA A 330 -2.33 -6.55 -17.96
CA ALA A 330 -3.32 -7.50 -18.47
C ALA A 330 -3.04 -8.01 -19.91
N GLY A 331 -2.44 -7.18 -20.76
CA GLY A 331 -2.28 -7.45 -22.20
C GLY A 331 -0.93 -8.08 -22.60
N SER A 332 0.15 -7.84 -21.85
CA SER A 332 1.51 -8.23 -22.27
C SER A 332 1.78 -9.74 -22.24
N MET A 333 0.88 -10.55 -21.68
CA MET A 333 1.06 -12.00 -21.56
C MET A 333 0.24 -12.76 -22.60
N GLY A 334 0.84 -12.89 -23.79
CA GLY A 334 0.49 -13.80 -24.88
C GLY A 334 0.56 -15.30 -24.54
N ILE A 335 0.21 -15.71 -23.31
CA ILE A 335 0.14 -17.12 -22.90
C ILE A 335 -0.99 -17.80 -23.67
N ASN A 336 -0.63 -18.69 -24.60
CA ASN A 336 -1.56 -19.44 -25.42
C ASN A 336 -2.36 -20.45 -24.58
N TYR A 337 -3.69 -20.41 -24.66
CA TYR A 337 -4.56 -21.39 -24.03
C TYR A 337 -5.68 -21.92 -24.91
N MET A 338 -5.94 -23.23 -24.76
CA MET A 338 -7.22 -23.82 -25.17
C MET A 338 -8.25 -23.66 -24.04
N GLN A 339 -9.38 -23.05 -24.39
CA GLN A 339 -10.44 -22.67 -23.47
C GLN A 339 -11.38 -23.85 -23.12
N LYS A 340 -11.73 -24.02 -21.83
CA LYS A 340 -13.09 -24.47 -21.42
C LYS A 340 -13.42 -24.29 -19.93
N LEU A 341 -14.54 -23.61 -19.70
CA LEU A 341 -15.58 -23.78 -18.67
C LEU A 341 -15.28 -23.53 -17.16
N LEU A 342 -16.16 -22.67 -16.62
CA LEU A 342 -16.89 -22.71 -15.33
C LEU A 342 -16.14 -22.60 -13.98
N THR A 343 -16.35 -21.44 -13.35
CA THR A 343 -16.02 -21.02 -11.98
C THR A 343 -16.80 -21.72 -10.85
N SER A 344 -17.44 -22.88 -11.11
CA SER A 344 -18.29 -23.58 -10.13
C SER A 344 -17.62 -24.73 -9.36
N ASN A 345 -16.37 -25.08 -9.69
CA ASN A 345 -15.82 -26.42 -9.41
C ASN A 345 -14.71 -26.48 -8.33
N VAL A 346 -14.33 -25.36 -7.71
CA VAL A 346 -13.33 -25.36 -6.63
C VAL A 346 -13.93 -25.87 -5.32
N PRO A 347 -13.33 -26.86 -4.64
CA PRO A 347 -13.82 -27.33 -3.34
C PRO A 347 -13.74 -26.24 -2.27
N LYS A 348 -14.86 -25.95 -1.58
CA LYS A 348 -14.95 -24.94 -0.51
C LYS A 348 -13.90 -25.10 0.60
N GLU A 349 -13.50 -26.34 0.89
CA GLU A 349 -12.46 -26.69 1.85
C GLU A 349 -11.06 -26.16 1.48
N VAL A 350 -10.74 -26.09 0.17
CA VAL A 350 -9.47 -25.51 -0.31
C VAL A 350 -9.45 -24.01 -0.06
N VAL A 351 -10.55 -23.33 -0.44
CA VAL A 351 -10.71 -21.89 -0.23
C VAL A 351 -10.61 -21.55 1.26
N LYS A 352 -11.40 -22.23 2.12
CA LYS A 352 -11.38 -22.01 3.57
C LYS A 352 -10.00 -22.21 4.18
N ARG A 353 -9.30 -23.29 3.84
CA ARG A 353 -7.94 -23.56 4.33
C ARG A 353 -6.93 -22.53 3.82
N GLY A 354 -7.12 -21.98 2.62
CA GLY A 354 -6.37 -20.84 2.13
C GLY A 354 -6.59 -19.59 2.99
N GLN A 355 -7.86 -19.21 3.20
CA GLN A 355 -8.25 -18.10 4.07
C GLN A 355 -7.62 -18.24 5.47
N ASP A 356 -7.70 -19.42 6.09
CA ASP A 356 -7.13 -19.70 7.40
C ASP A 356 -5.62 -19.43 7.47
N ARG A 357 -4.87 -19.84 6.44
CA ARG A 357 -3.41 -19.65 6.38
C ARG A 357 -3.02 -18.21 6.09
N VAL A 358 -3.74 -17.53 5.20
CA VAL A 358 -3.48 -16.12 4.86
C VAL A 358 -3.82 -15.22 6.06
N VAL A 359 -4.92 -15.47 6.77
CA VAL A 359 -5.27 -14.75 8.01
C VAL A 359 -4.17 -14.89 9.07
N GLU A 360 -3.71 -16.11 9.37
CA GLU A 360 -2.64 -16.29 10.37
C GLU A 360 -1.30 -15.69 9.92
N ALA A 361 -0.97 -15.73 8.62
CA ALA A 361 0.24 -15.11 8.09
C ALA A 361 0.19 -13.57 8.21
N SER A 362 -0.96 -12.95 7.88
CA SER A 362 -1.20 -11.52 8.05
C SER A 362 -1.11 -11.09 9.52
N LEU A 363 -1.73 -11.84 10.43
CA LEU A 363 -1.64 -11.58 11.86
C LEU A 363 -0.22 -11.82 12.41
N THR A 364 0.52 -12.80 11.88
CA THR A 364 1.92 -13.03 12.24
C THR A 364 2.83 -11.86 11.84
N LEU A 365 2.61 -11.24 10.68
CA LEU A 365 3.34 -10.05 10.26
C LEU A 365 3.12 -8.87 11.24
N ILE A 366 1.86 -8.59 11.60
CA ILE A 366 1.53 -7.57 12.60
C ILE A 366 2.12 -7.91 13.98
N ARG A 367 2.02 -9.17 14.42
CA ARG A 367 2.58 -9.67 15.69
C ARG A 367 4.08 -9.41 15.79
N GLU A 368 4.85 -9.78 14.79
CA GLU A 368 6.30 -9.62 14.83
C GLU A 368 6.76 -8.17 14.62
N ARG A 369 6.02 -7.35 13.86
CA ARG A 369 6.25 -5.88 13.82
C ARG A 369 5.95 -5.22 15.17
N ALA A 370 4.78 -5.48 15.76
CA ALA A 370 4.39 -4.94 17.06
C ALA A 370 5.43 -5.31 18.12
N LYS A 371 5.89 -6.56 18.12
CA LYS A 371 6.88 -7.06 19.07
C LYS A 371 8.26 -6.45 18.88
N LEU A 372 8.74 -6.26 17.65
CA LEU A 372 9.96 -5.48 17.38
C LEU A 372 9.83 -4.05 17.93
N LYS A 373 8.72 -3.35 17.65
CA LYS A 373 8.53 -1.97 18.13
C LYS A 373 8.40 -1.90 19.67
N GLY A 374 7.69 -2.85 20.29
CA GLY A 374 7.61 -2.98 21.76
C GLY A 374 8.98 -3.25 22.38
N GLU A 375 9.78 -4.16 21.82
CA GLU A 375 11.16 -4.44 22.24
C GLU A 375 12.06 -3.19 22.13
N LEU A 376 11.95 -2.41 21.04
CA LEU A 376 12.67 -1.14 20.84
C LEU A 376 12.29 -0.10 21.90
N VAL A 377 11.00 0.18 22.10
CA VAL A 377 10.52 1.18 23.06
C VAL A 377 10.89 0.79 24.50
N ARG A 378 10.73 -0.48 24.87
CA ARG A 378 11.19 -1.01 26.17
C ARG A 378 12.71 -0.88 26.34
N GLY A 379 13.48 -1.09 25.27
CA GLY A 379 14.94 -0.92 25.26
C GLY A 379 15.42 0.53 25.41
N LEU A 380 14.67 1.50 24.88
CA LEU A 380 14.94 2.94 25.08
C LEU A 380 14.59 3.41 26.50
N GLY A 381 13.53 2.84 27.09
CA GLY A 381 13.10 3.12 28.46
C GLY A 381 12.49 4.50 28.68
N GLY A 382 11.79 4.64 29.81
CA GLY A 382 11.17 5.91 30.23
C GLY A 382 9.81 6.22 29.59
N ALA A 383 9.26 5.34 28.76
CA ALA A 383 7.88 5.45 28.25
C ALA A 383 6.91 4.60 29.10
N VAL A 384 5.77 5.19 29.44
CA VAL A 384 4.59 4.53 30.05
C VAL A 384 3.54 4.26 28.96
N ALA A 385 3.49 5.07 27.91
CA ALA A 385 2.70 4.84 26.70
C ALA A 385 3.45 5.32 25.46
N SER A 386 3.47 4.53 24.39
CA SER A 386 4.00 4.92 23.07
C SER A 386 2.93 4.76 22.00
N THR A 387 2.69 5.81 21.21
CA THR A 387 1.70 5.78 20.14
C THR A 387 2.22 4.92 18.99
N SER A 388 1.40 3.99 18.53
CA SER A 388 1.76 2.99 17.54
C SER A 388 0.80 3.04 16.36
N LEU A 389 1.29 3.45 15.20
CA LEU A 389 0.53 3.48 13.96
C LEU A 389 0.24 2.05 13.50
N LEU A 390 -1.01 1.79 13.15
CA LEU A 390 -1.47 0.57 12.48
C LEU A 390 -2.45 1.02 11.40
N GLY A 391 -2.15 0.82 10.12
CA GLY A 391 -3.11 1.17 9.06
C GLY A 391 -4.04 0.02 8.70
N ILE A 392 -5.28 0.35 8.40
CA ILE A 392 -6.30 -0.61 7.95
C ILE A 392 -6.84 -0.12 6.59
N PRO A 393 -6.15 -0.40 5.47
CA PRO A 393 -6.50 0.11 4.13
C PRO A 393 -7.78 -0.55 3.59
N LEU A 394 -8.93 -0.14 4.12
CA LEU A 394 -10.26 -0.71 3.88
C LEU A 394 -11.22 0.37 3.37
N GLY A 395 -11.63 0.33 2.09
CA GLY A 395 -12.56 1.33 1.54
C GLY A 395 -13.92 0.78 1.08
N HIS A 396 -14.16 -0.53 1.23
CA HIS A 396 -15.30 -1.18 0.56
C HIS A 396 -16.65 -1.02 1.27
N ASN A 397 -16.66 -0.54 2.51
CA ASN A 397 -17.86 -0.29 3.30
C ASN A 397 -18.34 1.17 3.19
N SER A 398 -17.55 2.03 2.53
CA SER A 398 -17.96 3.36 2.10
C SER A 398 -19.14 3.29 1.12
N SER A 399 -20.12 4.17 1.32
CA SER A 399 -21.32 4.29 0.48
C SER A 399 -21.10 5.03 -0.85
N PHE A 400 -19.90 5.56 -1.11
CA PHE A 400 -19.66 6.38 -2.30
C PHE A 400 -18.31 6.14 -2.99
N LEU A 401 -17.18 6.30 -2.30
CA LEU A 401 -15.84 6.18 -2.89
C LEU A 401 -14.89 5.43 -1.95
N GLN A 402 -14.17 4.46 -2.52
CA GLN A 402 -13.29 3.55 -1.77
C GLN A 402 -11.86 4.09 -1.59
N GLY A 403 -11.62 5.33 -2.04
CA GLY A 403 -10.33 6.02 -1.94
C GLY A 403 -9.66 6.06 -0.56
N PRO A 404 -10.37 6.06 0.58
CA PRO A 404 -9.77 5.93 1.92
C PRO A 404 -8.91 4.67 2.14
N ALA A 405 -9.05 3.64 1.29
CA ALA A 405 -8.13 2.50 1.28
C ALA A 405 -6.67 2.91 0.99
N PHE A 406 -6.44 3.98 0.22
CA PHE A 406 -5.09 4.48 -0.11
C PHE A 406 -4.54 5.49 0.91
N ALA A 407 -5.30 5.81 1.97
CA ALA A 407 -4.94 6.83 2.96
C ALA A 407 -3.70 6.50 3.81
N PRO A 408 -3.55 5.29 4.40
CA PRO A 408 -2.50 5.03 5.39
C PRO A 408 -1.06 5.32 4.93
N PRO A 409 -0.60 4.94 3.71
CA PRO A 409 0.77 5.25 3.28
C PRO A 409 1.00 6.74 2.99
N LEU A 410 -0.02 7.47 2.54
CA LEU A 410 0.11 8.91 2.22
C LEU A 410 0.03 9.80 3.48
N ILE A 411 -0.74 9.39 4.49
CA ILE A 411 -0.68 10.02 5.83
C ILE A 411 0.74 9.88 6.40
N ARG A 412 1.34 8.69 6.29
CA ARG A 412 2.72 8.45 6.71
C ARG A 412 3.74 9.32 5.98
N GLU A 413 3.63 9.43 4.66
CA GLU A 413 4.47 10.34 3.86
C GLU A 413 4.37 11.79 4.37
N ALA A 414 3.15 12.27 4.60
CA ALA A 414 2.88 13.63 5.08
C ALA A 414 3.31 13.89 6.54
N ILE A 415 3.40 12.87 7.41
CA ILE A 415 3.97 13.01 8.78
C ILE A 415 5.47 13.35 8.72
N TRP A 416 6.19 12.74 7.78
CA TRP A 416 7.65 12.78 7.67
C TRP A 416 8.17 13.62 6.50
N CYS A 417 7.29 14.40 5.86
CA CYS A 417 7.64 15.19 4.68
C CYS A 417 8.62 16.32 5.02
N GLY A 418 9.56 16.59 4.10
CA GLY A 418 10.62 17.59 4.27
C GLY A 418 10.15 19.05 4.33
N SER A 419 8.86 19.32 4.13
CA SER A 419 8.25 20.65 4.28
C SER A 419 7.87 20.98 5.73
N THR A 420 7.93 20.01 6.66
CA THR A 420 7.63 20.23 8.08
C THR A 420 8.79 19.85 8.99
N ASN A 421 8.70 20.23 10.27
CA ASN A 421 9.59 19.74 11.33
C ASN A 421 8.98 18.54 12.05
N SER A 422 9.76 17.79 12.83
CA SER A 422 9.32 16.60 13.57
C SER A 422 8.75 16.90 14.98
N THR A 423 8.38 18.14 15.29
CA THR A 423 7.87 18.55 16.61
C THR A 423 6.36 18.81 16.59
N THR A 424 5.63 18.43 17.65
CA THR A 424 4.18 18.67 17.82
C THR A 424 3.91 20.06 18.45
N GLU A 425 2.66 20.54 18.50
CA GLU A 425 2.39 21.86 19.13
C GLU A 425 2.67 21.84 20.64
N GLU A 426 2.51 20.69 21.29
CA GLU A 426 2.90 20.46 22.69
C GLU A 426 4.42 20.21 22.90
N GLY A 427 5.23 20.30 21.83
CA GLY A 427 6.69 20.22 21.93
C GLY A 427 7.30 18.82 21.98
N LYS A 428 6.53 17.76 21.69
CA LYS A 428 7.04 16.38 21.59
C LYS A 428 7.73 16.14 20.25
N ILE A 429 8.80 15.34 20.24
CA ILE A 429 9.59 15.02 19.06
C ILE A 429 9.17 13.64 18.54
N LEU A 430 8.68 13.58 17.30
CA LEU A 430 8.15 12.38 16.67
C LEU A 430 9.25 11.35 16.36
N ASP A 431 10.48 11.82 16.08
CA ASP A 431 11.65 10.96 15.84
C ASP A 431 11.97 10.03 17.04
N ASP A 432 11.47 10.37 18.23
CA ASP A 432 11.56 9.53 19.42
C ASP A 432 10.49 8.43 19.36
N GLN A 433 10.92 7.17 19.26
CA GLN A 433 10.02 6.00 19.22
C GLN A 433 9.16 5.84 20.49
N ARG A 434 9.45 6.56 21.57
CA ARG A 434 8.61 6.63 22.77
C ARG A 434 7.39 7.53 22.56
N VAL A 435 7.43 8.43 21.58
CA VAL A 435 6.30 9.27 21.16
C VAL A 435 5.51 8.59 20.05
N LEU A 436 6.20 8.17 18.97
CA LEU A 436 5.57 7.58 17.79
C LEU A 436 6.41 6.45 17.18
N THR A 437 5.77 5.31 16.95
CA THR A 437 6.32 4.16 16.21
C THR A 437 5.30 3.63 15.21
N ASP A 438 5.74 2.87 14.20
CA ASP A 438 4.88 2.31 13.15
C ASP A 438 4.89 0.77 13.12
N VAL A 439 3.73 0.14 13.27
CA VAL A 439 3.52 -1.32 13.20
C VAL A 439 3.15 -1.78 11.79
N GLY A 440 2.87 -0.86 10.87
CA GLY A 440 2.56 -1.16 9.47
C GLY A 440 1.08 -1.25 9.16
N ASP A 441 0.77 -1.81 8.01
CA ASP A 441 -0.60 -2.01 7.56
C ASP A 441 -1.02 -3.47 7.70
N LEU A 442 -2.27 -3.68 8.12
CA LEU A 442 -2.91 -4.97 7.91
C LEU A 442 -3.11 -5.13 6.39
N PRO A 443 -2.69 -6.25 5.76
CA PRO A 443 -2.84 -6.44 4.33
C PRO A 443 -4.30 -6.80 4.00
N VAL A 444 -5.16 -5.77 4.00
CA VAL A 444 -6.63 -5.90 3.91
C VAL A 444 -7.07 -6.33 2.52
N GLN A 445 -6.50 -5.76 1.45
CA GLN A 445 -6.86 -6.16 0.09
C GLN A 445 -6.49 -7.63 -0.14
N GLU A 446 -5.33 -8.01 0.37
CA GLU A 446 -4.77 -9.35 0.31
C GLU A 446 -5.63 -10.39 1.03
N LEU A 447 -6.24 -10.01 2.15
CA LEU A 447 -7.25 -10.79 2.86
C LEU A 447 -8.54 -10.89 2.04
N ARG A 448 -9.02 -9.78 1.47
CA ARG A 448 -10.23 -9.76 0.62
C ARG A 448 -10.10 -10.61 -0.64
N ASP A 449 -8.91 -10.65 -1.27
CA ASP A 449 -8.58 -11.51 -2.41
C ASP A 449 -8.66 -13.02 -2.12
N THR A 450 -8.86 -13.42 -0.86
CA THR A 450 -9.14 -14.82 -0.48
C THR A 450 -10.65 -15.15 -0.46
N GLY A 451 -11.51 -14.17 -0.71
CA GLY A 451 -12.97 -14.31 -0.58
C GLY A 451 -13.45 -14.42 0.86
N ILE A 452 -12.72 -13.79 1.79
CA ILE A 452 -13.13 -13.65 3.20
C ILE A 452 -14.39 -12.78 3.31
N ASP A 453 -15.30 -13.15 4.21
CA ASP A 453 -16.48 -12.33 4.54
C ASP A 453 -16.16 -11.22 5.56
N ASP A 454 -17.07 -10.25 5.68
CA ASP A 454 -16.86 -9.08 6.55
C ASP A 454 -16.88 -9.44 8.04
N ASP A 455 -17.67 -10.43 8.47
CA ASP A 455 -17.66 -10.93 9.85
C ASP A 455 -16.23 -11.33 10.25
N ARG A 456 -15.57 -12.10 9.39
CA ARG A 456 -14.22 -12.61 9.63
C ARG A 456 -13.14 -11.56 9.36
N LEU A 457 -13.33 -10.66 8.40
CA LEU A 457 -12.43 -9.52 8.19
C LEU A 457 -12.43 -8.60 9.43
N MET A 458 -13.60 -8.25 9.96
CA MET A 458 -13.74 -7.44 11.18
C MET A 458 -13.19 -8.16 12.42
N SER A 459 -13.24 -9.51 12.49
CA SER A 459 -12.50 -10.26 13.52
C SER A 459 -11.00 -10.08 13.36
N THR A 460 -10.49 -10.22 12.14
CA THR A 460 -9.06 -10.08 11.82
C THR A 460 -8.52 -8.68 12.13
N VAL A 461 -9.28 -7.62 11.85
CA VAL A 461 -8.96 -6.24 12.26
C VAL A 461 -8.94 -6.10 13.78
N SER A 462 -9.91 -6.70 14.49
CA SER A 462 -9.91 -6.71 15.96
C SER A 462 -8.67 -7.42 16.53
N GLU A 463 -8.28 -8.55 15.92
CA GLU A 463 -7.11 -9.33 16.30
C GLU A 463 -5.79 -8.61 16.02
N SER A 464 -5.68 -7.84 14.93
CA SER A 464 -4.47 -7.04 14.64
C SER A 464 -4.25 -5.93 15.68
N VAL A 465 -5.31 -5.21 16.09
CA VAL A 465 -5.26 -4.21 17.17
C VAL A 465 -4.88 -4.86 18.51
N LYS A 466 -5.45 -6.03 18.80
CA LYS A 466 -5.12 -6.83 20.00
C LYS A 466 -3.62 -7.16 20.09
N LEU A 467 -2.99 -7.50 18.96
CA LEU A 467 -1.55 -7.81 18.89
C LEU A 467 -0.67 -6.58 19.15
N VAL A 468 -1.10 -5.38 18.75
CA VAL A 468 -0.41 -4.13 19.13
C VAL A 468 -0.50 -3.90 20.65
N MET A 469 -1.68 -4.07 21.23
CA MET A 469 -1.92 -3.84 22.66
C MET A 469 -1.25 -4.87 23.59
N ASP A 470 -0.97 -6.08 23.10
CA ASP A 470 -0.23 -7.10 23.86
C ASP A 470 1.25 -6.71 24.10
N GLU A 471 1.78 -5.77 23.32
CA GLU A 471 3.18 -5.32 23.38
C GLU A 471 3.34 -4.01 24.17
N ASN A 472 3.25 -4.08 25.51
CA ASN A 472 3.46 -2.93 26.40
C ASN A 472 4.80 -2.20 26.10
N PRO A 473 4.85 -0.86 25.93
CA PRO A 473 3.80 0.13 26.22
C PRO A 473 3.07 0.67 24.96
N LEU A 474 2.94 -0.11 23.90
CA LEU A 474 2.31 0.33 22.66
C LEU A 474 0.79 0.61 22.84
N ARG A 475 0.31 1.73 22.29
CA ARG A 475 -1.12 2.09 22.18
C ARG A 475 -1.50 2.32 20.71
N PRO A 476 -2.59 1.72 20.20
CA PRO A 476 -2.94 1.80 18.79
C PRO A 476 -3.48 3.20 18.42
N LEU A 477 -2.87 3.84 17.44
CA LEU A 477 -3.43 4.96 16.67
C LEU A 477 -3.63 4.47 15.25
N VAL A 478 -4.88 4.18 14.89
CA VAL A 478 -5.21 3.50 13.64
C VAL A 478 -5.33 4.50 12.50
N LEU A 479 -4.73 4.19 11.35
CA LEU A 479 -4.77 5.04 10.17
C LEU A 479 -5.70 4.47 9.11
N GLY A 480 -6.64 5.30 8.67
CA GLY A 480 -7.32 5.18 7.39
C GLY A 480 -8.14 3.90 7.20
N GLY A 481 -8.56 3.73 5.96
CA GLY A 481 -9.82 3.08 5.67
C GLY A 481 -11.02 4.01 5.87
N ASP A 482 -12.17 3.53 5.44
CA ASP A 482 -13.49 4.09 5.71
C ASP A 482 -13.87 3.89 7.19
N HIS A 483 -14.88 4.64 7.66
CA HIS A 483 -15.23 4.65 9.10
C HIS A 483 -15.69 3.30 9.67
N SER A 484 -15.90 2.27 8.83
CA SER A 484 -16.27 0.93 9.32
C SER A 484 -15.20 0.32 10.23
N ILE A 485 -13.94 0.72 10.07
CA ILE A 485 -12.81 0.21 10.85
C ILE A 485 -12.88 0.57 12.34
N SER A 486 -13.59 1.64 12.73
CA SER A 486 -13.68 2.02 14.15
C SER A 486 -14.44 0.99 14.99
N TYR A 487 -15.40 0.25 14.41
CA TYR A 487 -16.10 -0.82 15.14
C TYR A 487 -15.17 -1.94 15.64
N PRO A 488 -14.43 -2.68 14.78
CA PRO A 488 -13.55 -3.75 15.25
C PRO A 488 -12.38 -3.24 16.10
N VAL A 489 -11.92 -2.00 15.88
CA VAL A 489 -10.84 -1.37 16.67
C VAL A 489 -11.32 -1.05 18.09
N VAL A 490 -12.45 -0.34 18.25
CA VAL A 490 -13.01 -0.03 19.58
C VAL A 490 -13.39 -1.30 20.33
N ARG A 491 -13.95 -2.30 19.64
CA ARG A 491 -14.17 -3.65 20.19
C ARG A 491 -12.88 -4.25 20.75
N ALA A 492 -11.79 -4.24 19.99
CA ALA A 492 -10.49 -4.75 20.41
C ALA A 492 -9.96 -4.05 21.68
N VAL A 493 -10.03 -2.71 21.70
CA VAL A 493 -9.59 -1.89 22.82
C VAL A 493 -10.41 -2.20 24.08
N SER A 494 -11.73 -2.21 23.99
CA SER A 494 -12.63 -2.52 25.11
C SER A 494 -12.42 -3.95 25.64
N GLU A 495 -12.22 -4.94 24.76
CA GLU A 495 -12.00 -6.33 25.15
C GLU A 495 -10.64 -6.50 25.86
N LYS A 496 -9.57 -5.90 25.34
CA LYS A 496 -8.22 -6.01 25.95
C LYS A 496 -8.09 -5.28 27.28
N LEU A 497 -8.75 -4.14 27.43
CA LEU A 497 -8.79 -3.43 28.71
C LEU A 497 -9.77 -4.07 29.71
N GLY A 498 -10.60 -5.02 29.27
CA GLY A 498 -11.56 -5.75 30.09
C GLY A 498 -12.71 -4.86 30.58
N GLY A 499 -13.26 -4.02 29.70
CA GLY A 499 -14.41 -3.16 29.96
C GLY A 499 -14.51 -1.97 29.00
N PRO A 500 -15.64 -1.24 28.99
CA PRO A 500 -15.90 -0.18 28.05
C PRO A 500 -14.97 1.02 28.20
N VAL A 501 -14.94 1.86 27.16
CA VAL A 501 -14.33 3.20 27.14
C VAL A 501 -15.40 4.30 27.06
N ASP A 502 -14.99 5.56 27.23
CA ASP A 502 -15.74 6.70 26.67
C ASP A 502 -15.18 7.04 25.28
N ILE A 503 -16.00 7.57 24.38
CA ILE A 503 -15.59 7.97 23.03
C ILE A 503 -15.82 9.46 22.81
N LEU A 504 -14.78 10.15 22.34
CA LEU A 504 -14.90 11.40 21.60
C LEU A 504 -14.90 11.07 20.10
N HIS A 505 -15.92 11.53 19.40
CA HIS A 505 -16.13 11.30 17.98
C HIS A 505 -16.21 12.66 17.27
N LEU A 506 -15.31 12.91 16.33
CA LEU A 506 -15.31 14.12 15.50
C LEU A 506 -15.70 13.73 14.08
N ASP A 507 -16.87 14.17 13.61
CA ASP A 507 -17.49 13.70 12.35
C ASP A 507 -18.58 14.68 11.86
N ALA A 508 -18.84 14.79 10.56
CA ALA A 508 -20.01 15.44 9.99
C ALA A 508 -21.30 14.60 10.13
N HIS A 509 -21.18 13.28 10.14
CA HIS A 509 -22.23 12.28 10.24
C HIS A 509 -22.29 11.65 11.64
N PRO A 510 -23.38 10.94 12.01
CA PRO A 510 -23.46 10.28 13.32
C PRO A 510 -23.05 8.80 13.30
N ASP A 511 -22.87 8.20 12.14
CA ASP A 511 -22.42 6.82 11.90
C ASP A 511 -23.08 5.74 12.78
N ILE A 512 -24.39 5.89 12.96
CA ILE A 512 -25.22 5.13 13.90
C ILE A 512 -26.49 4.53 13.25
N TYR A 513 -26.52 4.38 11.93
CA TYR A 513 -27.58 3.64 11.24
C TYR A 513 -27.64 2.18 11.74
N ASP A 514 -28.83 1.54 11.75
CA ASP A 514 -28.88 0.12 12.16
C ASP A 514 -28.14 -0.78 11.15
N ALA A 515 -28.44 -0.57 9.87
CA ALA A 515 -27.74 -1.14 8.73
C ALA A 515 -27.97 -0.23 7.51
N PHE A 516 -26.95 0.52 7.09
CA PHE A 516 -27.05 1.37 5.92
C PHE A 516 -27.10 0.51 4.63
N GLU A 517 -28.13 0.69 3.81
CA GLU A 517 -28.41 -0.11 2.60
C GLU A 517 -28.38 -1.65 2.81
N GLY A 518 -28.67 -2.09 4.04
CA GLY A 518 -28.62 -3.50 4.44
C GLY A 518 -27.23 -3.99 4.88
N ASN A 519 -26.18 -3.19 4.72
CA ASN A 519 -24.85 -3.49 5.22
C ASN A 519 -24.68 -3.02 6.69
N LYS A 520 -24.57 -3.97 7.61
CA LYS A 520 -24.29 -3.70 9.05
C LYS A 520 -22.86 -3.26 9.34
N TYR A 521 -21.94 -3.48 8.39
CA TYR A 521 -20.55 -3.06 8.43
C TYR A 521 -20.29 -1.81 7.58
N SER A 522 -21.33 -1.18 7.03
CA SER A 522 -21.17 0.12 6.36
C SER A 522 -20.50 1.13 7.30
N HIS A 523 -19.67 2.00 6.74
CA HIS A 523 -19.00 3.07 7.49
C HIS A 523 -19.99 3.82 8.40
N ALA A 524 -21.10 4.28 7.80
CA ALA A 524 -22.27 4.89 8.40
C ALA A 524 -22.99 4.10 9.54
N SER A 525 -22.55 2.89 9.88
CA SER A 525 -23.16 2.04 10.92
C SER A 525 -22.20 1.69 12.07
N SER A 526 -20.95 2.15 12.01
CA SER A 526 -19.86 1.74 12.92
C SER A 526 -20.20 1.96 14.41
N PHE A 527 -20.74 3.11 14.79
CA PHE A 527 -21.10 3.43 16.17
C PHE A 527 -22.36 2.73 16.66
N ALA A 528 -23.29 2.36 15.77
CA ALA A 528 -24.39 1.48 16.16
C ALA A 528 -23.85 0.12 16.62
N ARG A 529 -22.91 -0.47 15.86
CA ARG A 529 -22.26 -1.74 16.24
C ARG A 529 -21.46 -1.61 17.55
N ILE A 530 -20.78 -0.48 17.77
CA ILE A 530 -20.04 -0.19 19.02
C ILE A 530 -20.98 -0.13 20.23
N MET A 531 -22.08 0.62 20.14
CA MET A 531 -23.03 0.81 21.24
C MET A 531 -23.84 -0.46 21.53
N GLU A 532 -24.21 -1.23 20.51
CA GLU A 532 -24.88 -2.53 20.70
C GLU A 532 -23.98 -3.58 21.39
N GLY A 533 -22.68 -3.57 21.10
CA GLY A 533 -21.71 -4.43 21.77
C GLY A 533 -21.34 -4.00 23.20
N GLY A 534 -21.79 -2.83 23.64
CA GLY A 534 -21.46 -2.28 24.97
C GLY A 534 -19.98 -1.92 25.14
N TYR A 535 -19.25 -1.72 24.04
CA TYR A 535 -17.81 -1.38 24.05
C TYR A 535 -17.55 0.08 24.45
N ALA A 536 -18.56 0.93 24.31
CA ALA A 536 -18.57 2.31 24.79
C ALA A 536 -19.65 2.50 25.86
N ARG A 537 -19.31 3.26 26.92
CA ARG A 537 -20.27 3.74 27.92
C ARG A 537 -20.94 5.04 27.47
N ARG A 538 -20.12 5.95 26.96
CA ARG A 538 -20.49 7.33 26.58
C ARG A 538 -19.95 7.58 25.19
N LEU A 539 -20.80 8.02 24.27
CA LEU A 539 -20.42 8.44 22.92
C LEU A 539 -20.77 9.92 22.78
N LEU A 540 -19.77 10.74 22.53
CA LEU A 540 -19.89 12.19 22.43
C LEU A 540 -19.43 12.62 21.03
N GLN A 541 -20.38 13.03 20.20
CA GLN A 541 -20.17 13.33 18.78
C GLN A 541 -20.16 14.84 18.53
N VAL A 542 -19.19 15.34 17.76
CA VAL A 542 -18.97 16.78 17.53
C VAL A 542 -18.66 17.02 16.05
N GLY A 543 -19.27 18.05 15.46
CA GLY A 543 -19.16 18.34 14.02
C GLY A 543 -20.42 17.97 13.23
N ILE A 544 -21.38 17.32 13.91
CA ILE A 544 -22.60 16.77 13.32
C ILE A 544 -23.37 17.83 12.54
N ARG A 545 -23.60 17.58 11.27
CA ARG A 545 -24.39 18.44 10.37
C ARG A 545 -25.23 17.68 9.36
N SER A 546 -24.89 16.42 9.08
CA SER A 546 -25.63 15.55 8.18
C SER A 546 -26.35 14.44 8.97
N ILE A 547 -27.49 14.78 9.57
CA ILE A 547 -28.24 13.88 10.48
C ILE A 547 -29.74 13.88 10.18
N ASN A 548 -30.27 12.70 9.85
CA ASN A 548 -31.69 12.45 9.55
C ASN A 548 -32.51 12.13 10.83
N LEU A 549 -33.75 11.64 10.66
CA LEU A 549 -34.59 11.23 11.79
C LEU A 549 -34.07 9.95 12.48
N GLU A 550 -33.66 8.94 11.71
CA GLU A 550 -33.15 7.65 12.24
C GLU A 550 -31.92 7.87 13.14
N GLY A 551 -30.94 8.65 12.70
CA GLY A 551 -29.74 8.97 13.49
C GLY A 551 -30.05 9.69 14.80
N ARG A 552 -31.16 10.43 14.88
CA ARG A 552 -31.67 11.06 16.12
C ARG A 552 -32.43 10.08 17.01
N GLU A 553 -33.10 9.10 16.43
CA GLU A 553 -33.80 8.03 17.16
C GLU A 553 -32.80 7.03 17.75
N GLN A 554 -31.79 6.63 16.98
CA GLN A 554 -30.65 5.83 17.43
C GLN A 554 -29.82 6.60 18.49
N GLY A 555 -29.56 7.90 18.28
CA GLY A 555 -28.93 8.75 19.27
C GLY A 555 -29.67 8.75 20.62
N LYS A 556 -31.01 8.84 20.60
CA LYS A 556 -31.84 8.69 21.82
C LYS A 556 -31.82 7.28 22.41
N ARG A 557 -31.87 6.24 21.57
CA ARG A 557 -31.86 4.82 21.97
C ARG A 557 -30.59 4.48 22.76
N PHE A 558 -29.44 4.98 22.33
CA PHE A 558 -28.14 4.68 22.93
C PHE A 558 -27.64 5.77 23.90
N GLY A 559 -28.35 6.89 24.04
CA GLY A 559 -27.96 7.99 24.95
C GLY A 559 -26.77 8.81 24.47
N VAL A 560 -26.63 8.97 23.15
CA VAL A 560 -25.51 9.66 22.49
C VAL A 560 -25.62 11.17 22.64
N GLU A 561 -24.51 11.83 22.96
CA GLU A 561 -24.43 13.28 23.06
C GLU A 561 -24.01 13.87 21.71
N GLN A 562 -25.00 14.34 20.94
CA GLN A 562 -24.82 14.84 19.57
C GLN A 562 -24.69 16.38 19.55
N TYR A 563 -23.47 16.88 19.39
CA TYR A 563 -23.17 18.32 19.29
C TYR A 563 -23.15 18.77 17.83
N GLU A 564 -24.27 19.33 17.39
CA GLU A 564 -24.46 19.78 16.01
C GLU A 564 -23.78 21.12 15.72
N MET A 565 -23.24 21.31 14.51
CA MET A 565 -22.55 22.55 14.11
C MET A 565 -23.41 23.81 14.29
N ARG A 566 -24.74 23.70 14.10
CA ARG A 566 -25.70 24.79 14.33
C ARG A 566 -25.76 25.32 15.77
N THR A 567 -25.20 24.61 16.76
CA THR A 567 -25.07 25.08 18.14
C THR A 567 -23.62 25.19 18.62
N PHE A 568 -22.63 24.90 17.77
CA PHE A 568 -21.21 24.86 18.14
C PHE A 568 -20.74 26.12 18.87
N SER A 569 -21.11 27.33 18.43
CA SER A 569 -20.72 28.59 19.10
C SER A 569 -21.18 28.71 20.57
N ARG A 570 -22.26 28.02 20.96
CA ARG A 570 -22.73 27.95 22.35
C ARG A 570 -22.01 26.83 23.12
N ASP A 571 -21.80 25.70 22.46
CA ASP A 571 -21.32 24.47 23.09
C ASP A 571 -19.77 24.42 23.16
N ARG A 572 -19.07 25.24 22.37
CA ARG A 572 -17.60 25.34 22.25
C ARG A 572 -16.88 25.37 23.60
N GLN A 573 -17.31 26.22 24.54
CA GLN A 573 -16.63 26.36 25.83
C GLN A 573 -16.64 25.04 26.63
N PHE A 574 -17.69 24.25 26.51
CA PHE A 574 -17.77 22.92 27.13
C PHE A 574 -16.90 21.91 26.36
N LEU A 575 -16.95 21.92 25.03
CA LEU A 575 -16.19 21.02 24.16
C LEU A 575 -14.67 21.21 24.30
N GLU A 576 -14.21 22.46 24.43
CA GLU A 576 -12.81 22.82 24.70
C GLU A 576 -12.40 22.58 26.18
N ASN A 577 -13.25 21.98 27.02
CA ASN A 577 -12.95 21.63 28.42
C ASN A 577 -13.47 20.23 28.81
N LEU A 578 -13.57 19.31 27.84
CA LEU A 578 -14.09 17.96 28.06
C LEU A 578 -13.25 17.14 29.05
N LYS A 579 -13.95 16.43 29.94
CA LYS A 579 -13.39 15.37 30.79
C LYS A 579 -14.10 14.05 30.49
N LEU A 580 -13.35 13.04 30.09
CA LEU A 580 -13.82 11.70 29.70
C LEU A 580 -12.96 10.62 30.39
N GLY A 581 -13.47 9.38 30.40
CA GLY A 581 -12.73 8.21 30.88
C GLY A 581 -12.90 7.90 32.38
N GLU A 582 -13.53 8.80 33.15
CA GLU A 582 -13.72 8.60 34.60
C GLU A 582 -14.73 7.48 34.88
N GLY A 583 -14.29 6.42 35.57
CA GLY A 583 -15.10 5.25 35.89
C GLY A 583 -15.20 4.20 34.77
N VAL A 584 -14.39 4.33 33.71
CA VAL A 584 -14.25 3.37 32.60
C VAL A 584 -12.76 3.09 32.33
N LYS A 585 -12.43 2.33 31.28
CA LYS A 585 -11.05 1.90 31.01
C LYS A 585 -10.16 2.97 30.38
N GLY A 586 -10.75 4.05 29.87
CA GLY A 586 -10.04 5.14 29.23
C GLY A 586 -10.95 5.89 28.26
N VAL A 587 -10.31 6.67 27.39
CA VAL A 587 -10.95 7.41 26.31
C VAL A 587 -10.42 6.88 24.98
N TYR A 588 -11.33 6.66 24.04
CA TYR A 588 -11.00 6.46 22.64
C TYR A 588 -11.36 7.72 21.86
N ILE A 589 -10.55 8.11 20.87
CA ILE A 589 -10.82 9.26 20.01
C ILE A 589 -10.93 8.76 18.58
N SER A 590 -12.08 8.96 17.94
CA SER A 590 -12.25 8.74 16.52
C SER A 590 -12.37 10.08 15.81
N VAL A 591 -11.58 10.27 14.76
CA VAL A 591 -11.56 11.50 13.97
C VAL A 591 -11.81 11.16 12.51
N ASP A 592 -13.04 11.36 12.08
CA ASP A 592 -13.32 11.53 10.67
C ASP A 592 -12.69 12.85 10.21
N VAL A 593 -11.98 12.80 9.08
CA VAL A 593 -11.37 14.00 8.50
C VAL A 593 -12.43 14.96 7.95
N ASP A 594 -13.61 14.45 7.58
CA ASP A 594 -14.76 15.24 7.13
C ASP A 594 -15.45 16.03 8.25
N CYS A 595 -15.08 15.83 9.53
CA CYS A 595 -15.54 16.70 10.62
C CYS A 595 -15.17 18.17 10.38
N LEU A 596 -14.10 18.39 9.61
CA LEU A 596 -13.62 19.68 9.13
C LEU A 596 -14.48 20.19 7.97
N ASP A 597 -14.55 21.51 7.79
CA ASP A 597 -15.13 22.07 6.57
C ASP A 597 -14.29 21.65 5.34
N PRO A 598 -14.90 21.31 4.19
CA PRO A 598 -14.18 20.98 2.96
C PRO A 598 -13.20 22.06 2.47
N ALA A 599 -13.32 23.31 2.92
CA ALA A 599 -12.31 24.35 2.71
C ALA A 599 -10.96 24.07 3.41
N PHE A 600 -10.94 23.21 4.43
CA PHE A 600 -9.74 22.72 5.12
C PHE A 600 -9.37 21.28 4.73
N ALA A 601 -10.36 20.44 4.41
CA ALA A 601 -10.16 19.03 4.08
C ALA A 601 -10.92 18.61 2.79
N PRO A 602 -10.50 19.06 1.60
CA PRO A 602 -11.15 18.70 0.33
C PRO A 602 -10.95 17.23 -0.08
N GLY A 603 -9.93 16.56 0.44
CA GLY A 603 -9.64 15.14 0.21
C GLY A 603 -10.46 14.22 1.11
N VAL A 604 -11.78 14.23 0.97
CA VAL A 604 -12.70 13.28 1.65
C VAL A 604 -13.74 12.77 0.66
N SER A 605 -14.37 11.65 0.97
CA SER A 605 -15.40 11.07 0.10
C SER A 605 -16.69 11.91 0.08
N HIS A 606 -17.13 12.38 1.25
CA HIS A 606 -18.43 13.03 1.46
C HIS A 606 -18.22 14.52 1.81
N PHE A 607 -18.76 15.43 0.99
CA PHE A 607 -18.57 16.88 1.19
C PHE A 607 -19.74 17.51 1.95
N GLU A 608 -19.54 17.74 3.24
CA GLU A 608 -20.53 18.41 4.09
C GLU A 608 -20.07 19.84 4.45
N SER A 609 -20.66 20.87 3.86
CA SER A 609 -20.27 22.27 4.12
C SER A 609 -20.72 22.77 5.50
N GLY A 610 -19.99 23.74 6.06
CA GLY A 610 -20.26 24.31 7.39
C GLY A 610 -19.66 23.49 8.54
N GLY A 611 -18.50 22.87 8.30
CA GLY A 611 -17.79 22.02 9.27
C GLY A 611 -16.91 22.79 10.26
N LEU A 612 -16.16 22.05 11.08
CA LEU A 612 -15.21 22.62 12.03
C LEU A 612 -14.02 23.27 11.31
N SER A 613 -13.41 24.30 11.91
CA SER A 613 -12.07 24.70 11.48
C SER A 613 -11.02 23.77 12.09
N PHE A 614 -9.86 23.67 11.45
CA PHE A 614 -8.76 22.84 11.96
C PHE A 614 -8.34 23.22 13.40
N ARG A 615 -8.44 24.50 13.75
CA ARG A 615 -8.12 24.99 15.10
C ARG A 615 -9.18 24.61 16.14
N ASP A 616 -10.44 24.47 15.75
CA ASP A 616 -11.51 24.00 16.64
C ASP A 616 -11.26 22.55 17.05
N VAL A 617 -10.90 21.68 16.09
CA VAL A 617 -10.51 20.29 16.35
C VAL A 617 -9.28 20.24 17.28
N LEU A 618 -8.20 20.97 16.97
CA LEU A 618 -7.01 20.97 17.81
C LEU A 618 -7.29 21.45 19.24
N ASN A 619 -8.06 22.51 19.43
CA ASN A 619 -8.40 23.00 20.77
C ASN A 619 -9.17 21.96 21.60
N ILE A 620 -10.07 21.18 20.98
CA ILE A 620 -10.79 20.09 21.65
C ILE A 620 -9.79 18.97 22.05
N LEU A 621 -8.93 18.54 21.12
CA LEU A 621 -7.96 17.46 21.35
C LEU A 621 -6.89 17.82 22.39
N HIS A 622 -6.30 19.02 22.32
CA HIS A 622 -5.30 19.51 23.27
C HIS A 622 -5.88 19.70 24.67
N ASN A 623 -7.10 20.21 24.82
CA ASN A 623 -7.70 20.45 26.14
C ASN A 623 -8.42 19.23 26.76
N LEU A 624 -8.71 18.18 25.98
CA LEU A 624 -9.38 16.97 26.47
C LEU A 624 -8.63 16.35 27.68
N GLN A 625 -9.37 16.05 28.74
CA GLN A 625 -8.86 15.41 29.95
C GLN A 625 -9.33 13.96 30.02
N GLY A 626 -8.38 13.01 30.01
CA GLY A 626 -8.63 11.57 30.12
C GLY A 626 -7.36 10.77 29.83
N ASP A 627 -7.41 9.45 30.02
CA ASP A 627 -6.35 8.56 29.53
C ASP A 627 -6.72 8.04 28.13
N ILE A 628 -6.03 8.53 27.10
CA ILE A 628 -6.33 8.15 25.71
C ILE A 628 -5.70 6.79 25.41
N VAL A 629 -6.52 5.75 25.35
CA VAL A 629 -6.07 4.34 25.26
C VAL A 629 -5.95 3.82 23.83
N GLY A 630 -6.58 4.50 22.88
CA GLY A 630 -6.49 4.27 21.45
C GLY A 630 -7.16 5.41 20.70
N ALA A 631 -6.90 5.51 19.40
CA ALA A 631 -7.59 6.46 18.52
C ALA A 631 -7.56 6.00 17.06
N ASP A 632 -8.35 6.63 16.19
CA ASP A 632 -8.26 6.52 14.74
C ASP A 632 -8.36 7.87 14.02
N VAL A 633 -7.85 7.91 12.78
CA VAL A 633 -8.04 9.02 11.82
C VAL A 633 -8.44 8.39 10.47
N VAL A 634 -9.66 8.65 10.01
CA VAL A 634 -10.34 7.92 8.90
C VAL A 634 -10.83 8.85 7.78
N GLU A 635 -11.39 8.27 6.71
CA GLU A 635 -12.05 8.93 5.56
C GLU A 635 -11.24 9.98 4.76
N TYR A 636 -9.96 10.22 5.09
CA TYR A 636 -9.04 10.88 4.17
C TYR A 636 -9.04 10.12 2.83
N ASN A 637 -9.48 10.77 1.76
CA ASN A 637 -9.55 10.23 0.41
C ASN A 637 -8.53 10.92 -0.50
N PRO A 638 -7.35 10.30 -0.74
CA PRO A 638 -6.31 10.85 -1.63
C PRO A 638 -6.77 11.14 -3.06
N GLN A 639 -7.77 10.41 -3.56
CA GLN A 639 -8.29 10.57 -4.93
C GLN A 639 -9.09 11.87 -5.11
N ARG A 640 -9.44 12.54 -4.00
CA ARG A 640 -10.14 13.81 -3.95
C ARG A 640 -9.30 14.95 -3.39
N ASP A 641 -8.09 14.66 -2.92
CA ASP A 641 -7.22 15.71 -2.43
C ASP A 641 -6.75 16.62 -3.58
N THR A 642 -6.31 17.81 -3.20
CA THR A 642 -5.60 18.72 -4.08
C THR A 642 -4.29 18.11 -4.58
N ALA A 643 -3.79 18.57 -5.73
CA ALA A 643 -2.51 18.14 -6.29
C ALA A 643 -1.31 18.36 -5.34
N ASP A 644 -1.43 19.26 -4.36
CA ASP A 644 -0.41 19.55 -3.35
C ASP A 644 -0.58 18.72 -2.05
N GLY A 645 -1.55 17.80 -1.97
CA GLY A 645 -1.75 16.93 -0.81
C GLY A 645 -2.23 17.65 0.47
N MET A 646 -3.04 18.70 0.32
CA MET A 646 -3.52 19.53 1.43
C MET A 646 -4.17 18.72 2.56
N THR A 647 -5.01 17.74 2.24
CA THR A 647 -5.69 16.91 3.23
C THR A 647 -4.77 15.84 3.81
N ALA A 648 -3.81 15.32 3.04
CA ALA A 648 -2.73 14.49 3.58
C ALA A 648 -1.99 15.20 4.73
N MET A 649 -1.67 16.49 4.55
CA MET A 649 -1.01 17.31 5.57
C MET A 649 -1.91 17.58 6.80
N VAL A 650 -3.22 17.73 6.60
CA VAL A 650 -4.21 17.85 7.68
C VAL A 650 -4.31 16.55 8.48
N ALA A 651 -4.50 15.41 7.82
CA ALA A 651 -4.57 14.09 8.45
C ALA A 651 -3.26 13.76 9.20
N ALA A 652 -2.11 14.01 8.59
CA ALA A 652 -0.80 13.88 9.24
C ALA A 652 -0.69 14.77 10.49
N LYS A 653 -1.18 16.02 10.45
CA LYS A 653 -1.17 16.90 11.62
C LYS A 653 -2.10 16.40 12.74
N LEU A 654 -3.28 15.86 12.42
CA LEU A 654 -4.16 15.21 13.40
C LEU A 654 -3.44 14.04 14.08
N VAL A 655 -2.84 13.14 13.31
CA VAL A 655 -2.06 12.00 13.81
C VAL A 655 -0.92 12.44 14.72
N ARG A 656 -0.20 13.51 14.37
CA ARG A 656 0.90 14.06 15.17
C ARG A 656 0.44 14.58 16.54
N GLU A 657 -0.66 15.31 16.60
CA GLU A 657 -1.18 15.86 17.86
C GLU A 657 -1.88 14.79 18.70
N LEU A 658 -2.55 13.81 18.09
CA LEU A 658 -3.05 12.60 18.79
C LEU A 658 -1.90 11.79 19.38
N ALA A 659 -0.81 11.58 18.62
CA ALA A 659 0.39 10.90 19.13
C ALA A 659 1.07 11.64 20.28
N ALA A 660 1.03 12.98 20.27
CA ALA A 660 1.45 13.77 21.43
C ALA A 660 0.55 13.53 22.64
N LYS A 661 -0.78 13.51 22.45
CA LYS A 661 -1.77 13.33 23.52
C LYS A 661 -1.74 11.92 24.15
N MET A 662 -1.47 10.90 23.35
CA MET A 662 -1.49 9.48 23.72
C MET A 662 -0.20 8.99 24.39
N SER A 663 0.96 9.42 23.90
CA SER A 663 2.27 9.03 24.44
C SER A 663 2.51 9.62 25.84
N LYS A 664 3.20 8.90 26.73
CA LYS A 664 3.44 9.29 28.14
C LYS A 664 4.75 8.72 28.66
#